data_AF-A0A8C7W3U7-F1
#
_entry.id   AF-A0A8C7W3U7-F1
#
_cell.length_a   1.000
_cell.length_b   1.000
_cell.length_c   1.000
_cell.angle_alpha   90.00
_cell.angle_beta   90.00
_cell.angle_gamma   90.00
#
_symmetry.space_group_name_H-M   'P 1'
#
loop_
_entity.id
_entity.type
_entity.pdbx_description
1 polymer ?
#
loop_
_entity_poly.entity_id
_entity_poly.type
_entity_poly.pdbx_seq_one_letter_code
_entity_poly.pdbx_strand_id
1 'polypeptide(L)'
;MDKLQAEDARYLKRKVKRGSVDVHPTEKALVVQYEVEATILGEMGDPMVGERKECQKIIRLKSLNANTDITTLARRVVEECRLIHPSKLPEVEQLLFYLQNRKKPDKQEKHSPRDLTPFEGMELDEEANINCIDDYVELLYEDIPEKVRGATLILHLARNPDNLEELLQNETALGALARVLREDWKQSVDMATTIIYVFFCFSSFSQFHGLVTHYKIGALCMNITEHELKRYDLWQDELQKKKKAYEEDPDNQNVKKEHEKALKKYQGLLSKQEQLLRVALYLLLNLAEDTRTELKMRNKNIVHMLVKTLDREDEELLVLVVSFLKKLSIFLENKNDMAEMHAVEKLARLLACDHENLLNTTLRLLLNLSFDTGLRSQMVQAGLIHKLSLMLADEKQGQLCMCILYHISVDDRFKSMFAYTDCIPQLMKMLFECGESHMEPELIAFCINLAANKRNAQVICEGNGLKMLMKRGLKLKDVLIMKMIRNLSQHDGPTKNLFIDYVGDLAAQMGAEEREEYVIECLGTLANLTIPDLDWELVLKEYNLVPYLKDHLKPGSAEDDLILEVVIMIGTVSMDDSCAATMAKSGIIPALIELLNAQQEDDEFVCQIVYVLYQMVVHQVTRDVIIKDTQAPAYLIDLMHDKNAEIRKVCNNTLDIIAEYDKECERKIQSEKFRWHNSQWLEMVENRAMGDDGEPFMFGDDGEAFMHNGDILERHDLFYTADGIIPADGTISPEFFTDYQNGDIGQAGGFPGSMNPDMFGQSTVTPGQRPATTYGTRPDEQFFYSYAGAASR
;
A
#
# COMPACT_ATOMS: atom_id res chain seq x y z
N MET A 1 16.53 71.34 -20.82
CA MET A 1 17.51 72.44 -20.74
C MET A 1 18.22 72.31 -19.41
N ASP A 2 19.53 72.34 -19.51
CA ASP A 2 20.57 72.54 -18.50
C ASP A 2 20.82 71.48 -17.42
N LYS A 3 21.89 70.72 -17.69
CA LYS A 3 22.85 70.24 -16.69
C LYS A 3 23.20 71.41 -15.76
N LEU A 4 22.69 71.39 -14.53
CA LEU A 4 23.20 72.21 -13.44
C LEU A 4 24.29 71.41 -12.69
N GLN A 5 25.39 72.11 -12.43
CA GLN A 5 26.71 71.60 -12.10
C GLN A 5 26.75 70.92 -10.72
N ALA A 6 27.48 69.81 -10.65
CA ALA A 6 27.79 69.10 -9.41
C ALA A 6 28.90 69.77 -8.57
N GLU A 7 29.29 71.01 -8.89
CA GLU A 7 30.46 71.69 -8.28
C GLU A 7 30.12 72.60 -7.08
N ASP A 8 28.84 72.82 -6.74
CA ASP A 8 28.43 73.74 -5.64
C ASP A 8 28.11 73.05 -4.28
N ALA A 9 28.33 71.74 -4.16
CA ALA A 9 28.04 70.99 -2.94
C ALA A 9 29.27 70.89 -2.01
N ARG A 10 29.42 71.83 -1.06
CA ARG A 10 30.56 71.83 -0.12
C ARG A 10 30.30 71.19 1.25
N TYR A 11 29.06 71.03 1.71
CA TYR A 11 28.77 70.49 3.04
C TYR A 11 27.63 69.46 3.06
N LEU A 12 27.92 68.25 3.54
CA LEU A 12 26.94 67.18 3.77
C LEU A 12 26.54 67.16 5.25
N LYS A 13 25.28 67.51 5.56
CA LYS A 13 24.74 67.40 6.92
C LYS A 13 23.95 66.10 7.03
N ARG A 14 24.49 65.12 7.78
CA ARG A 14 23.80 63.86 8.09
C ARG A 14 23.06 64.01 9.42
N LYS A 15 21.74 63.83 9.40
CA LYS A 15 20.89 63.81 10.60
C LYS A 15 20.30 62.42 10.74
N VAL A 16 20.57 61.78 11.89
CA VAL A 16 20.01 60.46 12.20
C VAL A 16 18.80 60.66 13.11
N LYS A 17 17.62 60.26 12.63
CA LYS A 17 16.38 60.24 13.40
C LYS A 17 16.18 58.82 13.92
N ARG A 18 16.12 58.67 15.24
CA ARG A 18 15.98 57.38 15.92
C ARG A 18 14.53 56.89 15.80
N GLY A 19 14.31 55.66 15.37
CA GLY A 19 12.99 55.04 15.18
C GLY A 19 12.57 54.11 16.32
N SER A 20 11.72 53.12 16.01
CA SER A 20 11.25 52.11 16.98
C SER A 20 12.33 51.08 17.30
N VAL A 21 12.18 50.41 18.45
CA VAL A 21 12.97 49.26 18.83
C VAL A 21 12.00 48.10 19.02
N ASP A 22 12.21 47.02 18.28
CA ASP A 22 11.31 45.87 18.24
C ASP A 22 12.10 44.56 18.46
N VAL A 23 11.41 43.46 18.77
CA VAL A 23 12.03 42.13 18.91
C VAL A 23 12.14 41.44 17.56
N HIS A 24 13.24 40.74 17.31
CA HIS A 24 13.39 39.94 16.09
C HIS A 24 12.38 38.78 16.09
N PRO A 25 11.70 38.52 14.96
CA PRO A 25 10.59 37.56 14.89
C PRO A 25 11.01 36.10 15.11
N THR A 26 12.30 35.76 15.16
CA THR A 26 12.82 34.38 15.29
C THR A 26 14.06 34.28 16.18
N GLU A 27 15.09 35.10 15.93
CA GLU A 27 16.30 35.19 16.76
C GLU A 27 16.10 35.90 18.12
N LYS A 28 16.99 35.63 19.08
CA LYS A 28 17.16 36.43 20.32
C LYS A 28 17.92 37.73 20.00
N ALA A 29 17.26 38.65 19.32
CA ALA A 29 17.85 39.91 18.88
C ALA A 29 16.83 41.06 18.95
N LEU A 30 17.31 42.29 19.06
CA LEU A 30 16.52 43.51 18.94
C LEU A 30 16.74 44.16 17.58
N VAL A 31 15.69 44.66 16.95
CA VAL A 31 15.72 45.40 15.68
C VAL A 31 15.49 46.87 16.00
N VAL A 32 16.47 47.72 15.67
CA VAL A 32 16.39 49.17 15.85
C VAL A 32 16.17 49.80 14.48
N GLN A 33 15.01 50.40 14.27
CA GLN A 33 14.72 51.19 13.07
C GLN A 33 15.28 52.61 13.26
N TYR A 34 15.89 53.16 12.22
CA TYR A 34 16.37 54.53 12.21
C TYR A 34 16.37 55.10 10.80
N GLU A 35 16.16 56.40 10.69
CA GLU A 35 16.12 57.12 9.43
C GLU A 35 17.37 58.00 9.33
N VAL A 36 18.07 57.92 8.21
CA VAL A 36 19.20 58.81 7.91
C VAL A 36 18.77 59.81 6.85
N GLU A 37 18.75 61.08 7.22
CA GLU A 37 18.50 62.19 6.32
C GLU A 37 19.85 62.84 5.98
N ALA A 38 20.19 62.83 4.68
CA ALA A 38 21.39 63.51 4.16
C ALA A 38 20.94 64.74 3.39
N THR A 39 21.27 65.93 3.91
CA THR A 39 20.97 67.20 3.25
C THR A 39 22.25 67.82 2.72
N ILE A 40 22.29 68.12 1.43
CA ILE A 40 23.37 68.86 0.77
C ILE A 40 23.04 70.36 0.89
N LEU A 41 23.92 71.11 1.55
CA LEU A 41 23.77 72.57 1.74
C LEU A 41 24.61 73.31 0.70
N GLY A 42 24.03 74.33 0.06
CA GLY A 42 24.75 75.25 -0.82
C GLY A 42 25.63 76.25 -0.06
N GLU A 43 26.42 77.07 -0.75
CA GLU A 43 27.44 77.96 -0.14
C GLU A 43 26.88 78.97 0.88
N MET A 44 25.59 79.32 0.81
CA MET A 44 24.92 80.25 1.74
C MET A 44 24.16 79.56 2.90
N GLY A 45 24.24 78.22 3.00
CA GLY A 45 23.59 77.45 4.07
C GLY A 45 22.14 77.01 3.78
N ASP A 46 21.63 77.29 2.58
CA ASP A 46 20.30 76.87 2.14
C ASP A 46 20.29 75.39 1.66
N PRO A 47 19.26 74.60 2.01
CA PRO A 47 19.17 73.18 1.63
C PRO A 47 18.82 73.03 0.13
N MET A 48 19.70 72.37 -0.64
CA MET A 48 19.52 72.20 -2.09
C MET A 48 18.93 70.84 -2.48
N VAL A 49 19.31 69.74 -1.80
CA VAL A 49 18.76 68.39 -2.02
C VAL A 49 18.80 67.60 -0.72
N GLY A 50 17.71 66.92 -0.36
CA GLY A 50 17.61 66.03 0.80
C GLY A 50 17.16 64.63 0.41
N GLU A 51 17.96 63.61 0.73
CA GLU A 51 17.60 62.20 0.54
C GLU A 51 17.38 61.54 1.91
N ARG A 52 16.28 60.81 2.05
CA ARG A 52 15.91 60.10 3.28
C ARG A 52 15.96 58.60 3.02
N LYS A 53 16.68 57.87 3.87
CA LYS A 53 16.78 56.41 3.81
C LYS A 53 16.42 55.80 5.15
N GLU A 54 15.42 54.93 5.14
CA GLU A 54 15.07 54.08 6.28
C GLU A 54 16.05 52.91 6.37
N CYS A 55 16.62 52.70 7.56
CA CYS A 55 17.61 51.70 7.84
C CYS A 55 17.21 50.91 9.09
N GLN A 56 17.64 49.66 9.16
CA GLN A 56 17.47 48.79 10.32
C GLN A 56 18.82 48.30 10.83
N LYS A 57 18.96 48.19 12.15
CA LYS A 57 20.13 47.58 12.81
C LYS A 57 19.69 46.45 13.73
N ILE A 58 20.25 45.27 13.54
CA ILE A 58 19.96 44.09 14.38
C ILE A 58 21.03 43.96 15.46
N ILE A 59 20.62 43.87 16.72
CA ILE A 59 21.47 43.68 17.90
C ILE A 59 21.25 42.25 18.41
N ARG A 60 22.19 41.35 18.12
CA ARG A 60 22.14 39.95 18.54
C ARG A 60 22.60 39.78 19.98
N LEU A 61 21.77 39.15 20.81
CA LEU A 61 22.01 39.01 22.25
C LEU A 61 22.52 37.62 22.58
N LYS A 62 23.81 37.37 22.29
CA LYS A 62 24.45 36.06 22.48
C LYS A 62 24.43 35.56 23.93
N SER A 63 24.31 36.45 24.91
CA SER A 63 24.34 36.16 26.36
C SER A 63 22.95 36.03 27.01
N LEU A 64 21.85 36.06 26.24
CA LEU A 64 20.48 36.00 26.78
C LEU A 64 20.02 34.55 27.03
N ASN A 65 20.09 34.12 28.30
CA ASN A 65 19.64 32.82 28.81
C ASN A 65 18.64 33.01 29.97
N ALA A 66 18.10 31.93 30.54
CA ALA A 66 17.07 31.99 31.59
C ALA A 66 17.53 32.66 32.90
N ASN A 67 18.84 32.78 33.12
CA ASN A 67 19.45 33.33 34.33
C ASN A 67 20.07 34.72 34.10
N THR A 68 19.90 35.31 32.91
CA THR A 68 20.47 36.63 32.59
C THR A 68 19.69 37.75 33.27
N ASP A 69 20.39 38.63 33.99
CA ASP A 69 19.81 39.85 34.54
C ASP A 69 19.47 40.86 33.44
N ILE A 70 18.17 41.02 33.17
CA ILE A 70 17.63 41.86 32.11
C ILE A 70 17.94 43.34 32.33
N THR A 71 17.89 43.83 33.57
CA THR A 71 18.09 45.24 33.90
C THR A 71 19.53 45.68 33.63
N THR A 72 20.50 44.80 33.90
CA THR A 72 21.91 45.08 33.60
C THR A 72 22.20 44.96 32.10
N LEU A 73 21.60 43.98 31.42
CA LEU A 73 21.75 43.82 29.97
C LEU A 73 21.13 44.98 29.19
N ALA A 74 19.94 45.45 29.57
CA ALA A 74 19.27 46.57 28.92
C ALA A 74 20.08 47.86 29.00
N ARG A 75 20.65 48.18 30.18
CA ARG A 75 21.53 49.34 30.36
C ARG A 75 22.74 49.26 29.44
N ARG A 76 23.39 48.09 29.38
CA ARG A 76 24.53 47.85 28.49
C ARG A 76 24.17 48.02 27.01
N VAL A 77 23.02 47.49 26.57
CA VAL A 77 22.54 47.62 25.18
C VAL A 77 22.27 49.08 24.80
N VAL A 78 21.70 49.87 25.72
CA VAL A 78 21.43 51.30 25.50
C VAL A 78 22.71 52.14 25.51
N GLU A 79 23.68 51.81 26.36
CA GLU A 79 25.00 52.46 26.42
C GLU A 79 25.85 52.15 25.17
N GLU A 80 25.87 50.91 24.71
CA GLU A 80 26.65 50.49 23.53
C GLU A 80 25.98 50.91 22.21
N CYS A 81 24.65 51.06 22.17
CA CYS A 81 23.91 51.44 20.95
C CYS A 81 23.47 52.91 20.93
N ARG A 82 24.28 53.76 20.29
CA ARG A 82 24.01 55.21 20.09
C ARG A 82 22.71 55.53 19.32
N LEU A 83 22.05 54.52 18.73
CA LEU A 83 20.77 54.68 18.01
C LEU A 83 19.55 54.56 18.92
N ILE A 84 19.70 54.04 20.15
CA ILE A 84 18.62 53.95 21.14
C ILE A 84 18.73 55.12 22.10
N HIS A 85 17.65 55.86 22.34
CA HIS A 85 17.67 56.98 23.29
C HIS A 85 17.60 56.48 24.74
N PRO A 86 18.35 57.08 25.70
CA PRO A 86 18.33 56.65 27.11
C PRO A 86 16.93 56.59 27.74
N SER A 87 15.98 57.41 27.26
CA SER A 87 14.58 57.37 27.73
C SER A 87 13.82 56.10 27.35
N LYS A 88 14.32 55.31 26.39
CA LYS A 88 13.74 54.02 25.96
C LYS A 88 14.29 52.82 26.75
N LEU A 89 15.05 53.05 27.81
CA LEU A 89 15.56 51.97 28.66
C LEU A 89 14.46 51.03 29.19
N PRO A 90 13.29 51.51 29.68
CA PRO A 90 12.22 50.63 30.15
C PRO A 90 11.61 49.77 29.02
N GLU A 91 11.54 50.33 27.80
CA GLU A 91 11.06 49.64 26.60
C GLU A 91 12.01 48.50 26.23
N VAL A 92 13.33 48.75 26.24
CA VAL A 92 14.35 47.72 25.99
C VAL A 92 14.32 46.62 27.05
N GLU A 93 14.15 46.95 28.33
CA GLU A 93 13.99 45.95 29.41
C GLU A 93 12.80 45.03 29.16
N GLN A 94 11.65 45.60 28.76
CA GLN A 94 10.44 44.83 28.48
C GLN A 94 10.61 43.90 27.27
N LEU A 95 11.27 44.37 26.19
CA LEU A 95 11.53 43.56 24.99
C LEU A 95 12.52 42.42 25.28
N LEU A 96 13.52 42.66 26.12
CA LEU A 96 14.46 41.63 26.58
C LEU A 96 13.77 40.59 27.48
N PHE A 97 12.87 41.02 28.36
CA PHE A 97 12.05 40.12 29.17
C PHE A 97 11.16 39.24 28.30
N TYR A 98 10.53 39.82 27.27
CA TYR A 98 9.74 39.06 26.30
C TYR A 98 10.60 38.03 25.55
N LEU A 99 11.79 38.40 25.08
CA LEU A 99 12.71 37.47 24.39
C LEU A 99 13.24 36.35 25.30
N GLN A 100 13.39 36.59 26.60
CA GLN A 100 13.82 35.57 27.57
C GLN A 100 12.73 34.52 27.82
N ASN A 101 11.46 34.96 27.90
CA ASN A 101 10.31 34.12 28.24
C ASN A 101 9.53 33.60 27.02
N ARG A 102 9.93 33.98 25.81
CA ARG A 102 9.33 33.51 24.57
C ARG A 102 9.53 32.00 24.42
N LYS A 103 8.45 31.22 24.58
CA LYS A 103 8.41 29.81 24.19
C LYS A 103 8.78 29.70 22.71
N LYS A 104 9.71 28.81 22.37
CA LYS A 104 10.05 28.53 20.97
C LYS A 104 8.74 28.15 20.27
N PRO A 105 8.33 28.84 19.19
CA PRO A 105 7.23 28.34 18.38
C PRO A 105 7.68 26.99 17.81
N ASP A 106 6.78 25.99 17.86
CA ASP A 106 6.96 24.75 17.09
C ASP A 106 7.33 25.13 15.66
N LYS A 107 8.39 24.51 15.16
CA LYS A 107 8.83 24.68 13.78
C LYS A 107 7.73 24.16 12.86
N GLN A 108 6.77 24.99 12.50
CA GLN A 108 6.10 24.85 11.21
C GLN A 108 7.16 25.11 10.14
N GLU A 109 7.51 24.03 9.44
CA GLU A 109 8.49 24.01 8.37
C GLU A 109 8.15 25.04 7.29
N LYS A 110 8.81 26.20 7.37
CA LYS A 110 9.11 27.02 6.19
C LYS A 110 10.46 26.55 5.67
N HIS A 111 10.45 26.00 4.46
CA HIS A 111 11.64 25.60 3.71
C HIS A 111 12.65 26.75 3.64
N SER A 112 13.65 26.67 4.52
CA SER A 112 14.97 27.27 4.34
C SER A 112 15.90 26.16 3.84
N PRO A 113 17.04 26.48 3.21
CA PRO A 113 18.00 25.46 2.79
C PRO A 113 18.34 24.62 4.02
N ARG A 114 18.11 23.31 3.96
CA ARG A 114 18.40 22.39 5.07
C ARG A 114 19.92 22.37 5.24
N ASP A 115 20.42 23.20 6.15
CA ASP A 115 21.85 23.31 6.47
C ASP A 115 22.37 21.95 6.94
N LEU A 116 23.22 21.32 6.13
CA LEU A 116 24.05 20.20 6.59
C LEU A 116 24.97 20.71 7.69
N THR A 117 25.14 19.92 8.75
CA THR A 117 26.07 20.25 9.83
C THR A 117 27.48 20.49 9.26
N PRO A 118 28.16 21.60 9.63
CA PRO A 118 29.56 21.83 9.26
C PRO A 118 30.42 20.65 9.70
N PHE A 119 31.35 20.21 8.86
CA PHE A 119 32.22 19.06 9.16
C PHE A 119 33.65 19.49 9.49
N GLU A 120 34.36 18.62 10.20
CA GLU A 120 35.73 18.84 10.67
C GLU A 120 36.67 19.19 9.50
N GLY A 121 37.31 20.38 9.55
CA GLY A 121 38.15 20.91 8.46
C GLY A 121 37.54 22.06 7.65
N MET A 122 36.26 22.43 7.90
CA MET A 122 35.66 23.65 7.36
C MET A 122 36.07 24.94 8.09
N GLU A 123 36.64 24.87 9.28
CA GLU A 123 36.98 26.07 10.06
C GLU A 123 38.31 26.66 9.55
N LEU A 124 38.22 27.79 8.85
CA LEU A 124 39.36 28.64 8.51
C LEU A 124 39.28 29.92 9.35
N ASP A 125 40.42 30.39 9.83
CA ASP A 125 40.54 31.69 10.54
C ASP A 125 40.32 32.89 9.59
N GLU A 126 40.19 32.65 8.28
CA GLU A 126 40.09 33.65 7.22
C GLU A 126 38.65 33.78 6.70
N GLU A 127 38.11 35.00 6.65
CA GLU A 127 36.80 35.28 6.05
C GLU A 127 36.90 35.30 4.51
N ALA A 128 36.13 34.43 3.84
CA ALA A 128 36.07 34.39 2.39
C ALA A 128 35.39 35.64 1.81
N ASN A 129 35.98 36.22 0.77
CA ASN A 129 35.46 37.40 0.08
C ASN A 129 35.27 37.10 -1.41
N ILE A 130 34.11 37.46 -1.95
CA ILE A 130 33.75 37.19 -3.35
C ILE A 130 34.66 37.88 -4.36
N ASN A 131 35.29 38.99 -3.97
CA ASN A 131 36.24 39.71 -4.82
C ASN A 131 37.60 39.01 -4.95
N CYS A 132 37.87 37.96 -4.16
CA CYS A 132 39.13 37.21 -4.16
C CYS A 132 38.98 35.82 -4.82
N ILE A 133 37.95 35.60 -5.64
CA ILE A 133 37.72 34.30 -6.28
C ILE A 133 38.93 33.86 -7.11
N ASP A 134 39.57 34.77 -7.84
CA ASP A 134 40.72 34.42 -8.70
C ASP A 134 41.88 33.85 -7.86
N ASP A 135 42.18 34.44 -6.71
CA ASP A 135 43.18 33.93 -5.76
C ASP A 135 42.82 32.52 -5.26
N TYR A 136 41.53 32.26 -5.02
CA TYR A 136 41.05 30.95 -4.59
C TYR A 136 41.14 29.91 -5.70
N VAL A 137 41.00 30.32 -6.97
CA VAL A 137 41.14 29.46 -8.14
C VAL A 137 42.59 29.07 -8.37
N GLU A 138 43.55 29.98 -8.15
CA GLU A 138 44.99 29.66 -8.24
C GLU A 138 45.37 28.50 -7.29
N LEU A 139 44.84 28.51 -6.06
CA LEU A 139 45.05 27.43 -5.08
C LEU A 139 44.57 26.05 -5.58
N LEU A 140 43.64 25.99 -6.54
CA LEU A 140 43.15 24.73 -7.11
C LEU A 140 44.14 24.06 -8.09
N TYR A 141 45.24 24.74 -8.44
CA TYR A 141 46.31 24.20 -9.29
C TYR A 141 47.53 23.71 -8.52
N GLU A 142 47.59 23.97 -7.21
CA GLU A 142 48.69 23.62 -6.32
C GLU A 142 48.56 22.19 -5.75
N ASP A 143 49.27 21.89 -4.67
CA ASP A 143 49.20 20.61 -3.96
C ASP A 143 47.84 20.37 -3.27
N ILE A 144 47.62 19.14 -2.79
CA ILE A 144 46.33 18.72 -2.21
C ILE A 144 45.86 19.59 -1.02
N PRO A 145 46.70 19.98 -0.05
CA PRO A 145 46.26 20.84 1.07
C PRO A 145 45.74 22.21 0.59
N GLU A 146 46.40 22.78 -0.41
CA GLU A 146 46.12 24.08 -1.02
C GLU A 146 44.84 24.01 -1.85
N LYS A 147 44.65 22.91 -2.60
CA LYS A 147 43.38 22.59 -3.28
C LYS A 147 42.21 22.50 -2.31
N VAL A 148 42.39 21.83 -1.15
CA VAL A 148 41.36 21.76 -0.10
C VAL A 148 41.05 23.16 0.43
N ARG A 149 42.08 23.97 0.70
CA ARG A 149 41.92 25.35 1.18
C ARG A 149 41.16 26.22 0.16
N GLY A 150 41.57 26.21 -1.11
CA GLY A 150 40.91 26.95 -2.19
C GLY A 150 39.44 26.54 -2.35
N ALA A 151 39.15 25.24 -2.38
CA ALA A 151 37.79 24.73 -2.46
C ALA A 151 36.94 25.13 -1.23
N THR A 152 37.55 25.16 -0.03
CA THR A 152 36.87 25.54 1.22
C THR A 152 36.51 27.03 1.22
N LEU A 153 37.39 27.90 0.74
CA LEU A 153 37.11 29.34 0.61
C LEU A 153 35.95 29.60 -0.37
N ILE A 154 35.94 28.91 -1.52
CA ILE A 154 34.82 28.99 -2.47
C ILE A 154 33.53 28.44 -1.85
N LEU A 155 33.61 27.38 -1.04
CA LEU A 155 32.47 26.83 -0.33
C LEU A 155 31.87 27.81 0.69
N HIS A 156 32.69 28.57 1.42
CA HIS A 156 32.19 29.61 2.32
C HIS A 156 31.38 30.67 1.57
N LEU A 157 31.82 31.03 0.36
CA LEU A 157 31.04 31.92 -0.50
C LEU A 157 29.73 31.27 -0.94
N ALA A 158 29.76 30.01 -1.40
CA ALA A 158 28.59 29.30 -1.92
C ALA A 158 27.52 28.97 -0.86
N ARG A 159 27.89 28.94 0.43
CA ARG A 159 26.91 28.76 1.53
C ARG A 159 25.98 29.95 1.70
N ASN A 160 26.36 31.14 1.22
CA ASN A 160 25.46 32.28 1.17
C ASN A 160 24.67 32.26 -0.15
N PRO A 161 23.34 32.06 -0.15
CA PRO A 161 22.54 32.02 -1.37
C PRO A 161 22.69 33.26 -2.26
N ASP A 162 22.90 34.43 -1.66
CA ASP A 162 23.06 35.71 -2.39
C ASP A 162 24.30 35.70 -3.30
N ASN A 163 25.33 34.92 -2.94
CA ASN A 163 26.56 34.82 -3.71
C ASN A 163 26.47 33.83 -4.88
N LEU A 164 25.42 32.99 -4.94
CA LEU A 164 25.35 31.92 -5.93
C LEU A 164 25.19 32.44 -7.36
N GLU A 165 24.47 33.54 -7.56
CA GLU A 165 24.32 34.16 -8.89
C GLU A 165 25.65 34.74 -9.41
N GLU A 166 26.46 35.33 -8.52
CA GLU A 166 27.77 35.87 -8.87
C GLU A 166 28.79 34.74 -9.10
N LEU A 167 28.77 33.70 -8.27
CA LEU A 167 29.58 32.49 -8.47
C LEU A 167 29.22 31.74 -9.77
N LEU A 168 27.95 31.76 -10.17
CA LEU A 168 27.49 31.19 -11.45
C LEU A 168 28.14 31.88 -12.64
N GLN A 169 28.36 33.20 -12.57
CA GLN A 169 29.01 33.97 -13.64
C GLN A 169 30.51 33.65 -13.75
N ASN A 170 31.11 33.09 -12.69
CA ASN A 170 32.51 32.73 -12.64
C ASN A 170 32.74 31.29 -13.15
N GLU A 171 32.60 31.09 -14.48
CA GLU A 171 32.77 29.78 -15.13
C GLU A 171 34.16 29.17 -14.93
N THR A 172 35.19 30.00 -14.74
CA THR A 172 36.57 29.59 -14.47
C THR A 172 36.68 28.87 -13.13
N ALA A 173 36.10 29.44 -12.06
CA ALA A 173 36.09 28.80 -10.74
C ALA A 173 35.33 27.47 -10.74
N LEU A 174 34.12 27.45 -11.31
CA LEU A 174 33.31 26.23 -11.39
C LEU A 174 33.95 25.16 -12.29
N GLY A 175 34.57 25.58 -13.40
CA GLY A 175 35.34 24.71 -14.29
C GLY A 175 36.57 24.10 -13.61
N ALA A 176 37.31 24.90 -12.84
CA ALA A 176 38.46 24.44 -12.07
C ALA A 176 38.04 23.42 -10.99
N LEU A 177 36.99 23.71 -10.22
CA LEU A 177 36.42 22.79 -9.23
C LEU A 177 35.97 21.47 -9.87
N ALA A 178 35.24 21.53 -10.98
CA ALA A 178 34.77 20.35 -11.70
C ALA A 178 35.93 19.50 -12.26
N ARG A 179 37.02 20.15 -12.70
CA ARG A 179 38.24 19.48 -13.16
C ARG A 179 38.94 18.77 -11.99
N VAL A 180 39.17 19.47 -10.89
CA VAL A 180 39.82 18.90 -9.69
C VAL A 180 39.01 17.73 -9.15
N LEU A 181 37.68 17.84 -9.07
CA LEU A 181 36.83 16.72 -8.67
C LEU A 181 36.90 15.54 -9.64
N ARG A 182 37.15 15.76 -10.93
CA ARG A 182 37.24 14.67 -11.92
C ARG A 182 38.57 13.93 -11.84
N GLU A 183 39.66 14.65 -11.63
CA GLU A 183 41.03 14.14 -11.70
C GLU A 183 41.52 13.61 -10.35
N ASP A 184 41.21 14.32 -9.25
CA ASP A 184 41.93 14.15 -7.98
C ASP A 184 41.06 13.63 -6.81
N TRP A 185 39.77 13.37 -7.02
CA TRP A 185 38.85 12.96 -5.94
C TRP A 185 39.28 11.71 -5.16
N LYS A 186 40.04 10.80 -5.78
CA LYS A 186 40.57 9.58 -5.12
C LYS A 186 41.70 9.89 -4.13
N GLN A 187 42.37 11.03 -4.30
CA GLN A 187 43.54 11.40 -3.50
C GLN A 187 43.11 11.97 -2.13
N SER A 188 42.00 12.71 -2.07
CA SER A 188 41.49 13.32 -0.84
C SER A 188 39.96 13.30 -0.76
N VAL A 189 39.44 12.62 0.27
CA VAL A 189 38.00 12.57 0.59
C VAL A 189 37.51 13.95 1.04
N ASP A 190 38.32 14.68 1.80
CA ASP A 190 37.95 16.01 2.32
C ASP A 190 37.80 17.01 1.17
N MET A 191 38.70 16.96 0.18
CA MET A 191 38.61 17.76 -1.04
C MET A 191 37.37 17.40 -1.86
N ALA A 192 37.13 16.12 -2.11
CA ALA A 192 35.96 15.67 -2.84
C ALA A 192 34.66 16.12 -2.15
N THR A 193 34.58 15.96 -0.84
CA THR A 193 33.44 16.39 -0.02
C THR A 193 33.20 17.88 -0.15
N THR A 194 34.26 18.68 -0.03
CA THR A 194 34.19 20.15 -0.10
C THR A 194 33.69 20.61 -1.47
N ILE A 195 34.26 20.08 -2.55
CA ILE A 195 33.86 20.45 -3.92
C ILE A 195 32.42 20.01 -4.20
N ILE A 196 32.03 18.79 -3.80
CA ILE A 196 30.64 18.33 -3.96
C ILE A 196 29.69 19.21 -3.15
N TYR A 197 30.10 19.69 -1.97
CA TYR A 197 29.30 20.62 -1.17
C TYR A 197 29.05 21.93 -1.92
N VAL A 198 30.06 22.49 -2.59
CA VAL A 198 29.87 23.70 -3.42
C VAL A 198 28.72 23.47 -4.42
N PHE A 199 28.76 22.35 -5.16
CA PHE A 199 27.71 22.03 -6.12
C PHE A 199 26.38 21.62 -5.47
N PHE A 200 26.37 21.16 -4.23
CA PHE A 200 25.16 20.92 -3.45
C PHE A 200 24.47 22.24 -3.07
N CYS A 201 25.22 23.29 -2.73
CA CYS A 201 24.65 24.62 -2.52
C CYS A 201 23.89 25.10 -3.78
N PHE A 202 24.47 24.88 -4.97
CA PHE A 202 23.77 25.14 -6.23
C PHE A 202 22.55 24.22 -6.42
N SER A 203 22.69 22.91 -6.18
CA SER A 203 21.60 21.95 -6.43
C SER A 203 20.37 22.16 -5.53
N SER A 204 20.52 22.91 -4.44
CA SER A 204 19.41 23.30 -3.56
C SER A 204 18.34 24.14 -4.26
N PHE A 205 18.64 24.72 -5.43
CA PHE A 205 17.68 25.47 -6.24
C PHE A 205 17.57 24.85 -7.64
N SER A 206 16.35 24.53 -8.07
CA SER A 206 16.09 23.84 -9.35
C SER A 206 16.59 24.63 -10.57
N GLN A 207 16.66 25.97 -10.48
CA GLN A 207 17.22 26.84 -11.51
C GLN A 207 18.70 26.56 -11.83
N PHE A 208 19.48 26.04 -10.87
CA PHE A 208 20.89 25.70 -11.05
C PHE A 208 21.12 24.23 -11.38
N HIS A 209 20.09 23.37 -11.49
CA HIS A 209 20.27 21.95 -11.85
C HIS A 209 20.91 21.78 -13.24
N GLY A 210 20.64 22.70 -14.16
CA GLY A 210 21.28 22.76 -15.47
C GLY A 210 22.80 22.93 -15.38
N LEU A 211 23.28 23.74 -14.44
CA LEU A 211 24.72 23.96 -14.18
C LEU A 211 25.40 22.68 -13.68
N VAL A 212 24.81 22.04 -12.68
CA VAL A 212 25.34 20.80 -12.09
C VAL A 212 25.41 19.69 -13.14
N THR A 213 24.40 19.65 -14.03
CA THR A 213 24.36 18.72 -15.18
C THR A 213 25.40 19.07 -16.24
N HIS A 214 25.58 20.35 -16.56
CA HIS A 214 26.56 20.84 -17.54
C HIS A 214 27.99 20.37 -17.21
N TYR A 215 28.40 20.51 -15.94
CA TYR A 215 29.71 20.04 -15.47
C TYR A 215 29.77 18.53 -15.18
N LYS A 216 28.67 17.80 -15.40
CA LYS A 216 28.51 16.35 -15.15
C LYS A 216 28.75 15.95 -13.69
N ILE A 217 28.50 16.84 -12.74
CA ILE A 217 28.76 16.62 -11.31
C ILE A 217 27.89 15.48 -10.76
N GLY A 218 26.61 15.37 -11.18
CA GLY A 218 25.76 14.26 -10.77
C GLY A 218 26.33 12.89 -11.20
N ALA A 219 26.86 12.78 -12.42
CA ALA A 219 27.49 11.53 -12.87
C ALA A 219 28.79 11.22 -12.11
N LEU A 220 29.57 12.25 -11.74
CA LEU A 220 30.74 12.08 -10.88
C LEU A 220 30.34 11.62 -9.48
N CYS A 221 29.30 12.21 -8.87
CA CYS A 221 28.81 11.82 -7.55
C CYS A 221 28.37 10.35 -7.51
N MET A 222 27.69 9.86 -8.55
CA MET A 222 27.35 8.44 -8.69
C MET A 222 28.60 7.55 -8.67
N ASN A 223 29.62 7.88 -9.48
CA ASN A 223 30.85 7.09 -9.56
C ASN A 223 31.67 7.12 -8.25
N ILE A 224 31.71 8.29 -7.60
CA ILE A 224 32.38 8.48 -6.30
C ILE A 224 31.67 7.64 -5.23
N THR A 225 30.35 7.72 -5.16
CA THR A 225 29.52 6.93 -4.24
C THR A 225 29.76 5.44 -4.43
N GLU A 226 29.71 4.94 -5.67
CA GLU A 226 29.95 3.53 -5.98
C GLU A 226 31.34 3.06 -5.53
N HIS A 227 32.36 3.86 -5.81
CA HIS A 227 33.73 3.56 -5.42
C HIS A 227 33.91 3.56 -3.90
N GLU A 228 33.34 4.53 -3.20
CA GLU A 228 33.44 4.61 -1.74
C GLU A 228 32.69 3.47 -1.05
N LEU A 229 31.55 3.04 -1.60
CA LEU A 229 30.86 1.83 -1.13
C LEU A 229 31.69 0.55 -1.34
N LYS A 230 32.45 0.44 -2.44
CA LYS A 230 33.39 -0.68 -2.65
C LYS A 230 34.59 -0.61 -1.71
N ARG A 231 35.10 0.60 -1.46
CA ARG A 231 36.19 0.85 -0.52
C ARG A 231 35.81 0.52 0.91
N TYR A 232 34.56 0.78 1.29
CA TYR A 232 34.00 0.39 2.58
C TYR A 232 34.02 -1.12 2.80
N ASP A 233 33.65 -1.93 1.79
CA ASP A 233 33.70 -3.39 1.89
C ASP A 233 35.13 -3.88 2.18
N LEU A 234 36.12 -3.34 1.46
CA LEU A 234 37.53 -3.69 1.67
C LEU A 234 37.99 -3.36 3.09
N TRP A 235 37.55 -2.23 3.63
CA TRP A 235 37.84 -1.85 5.02
C TRP A 235 37.19 -2.77 6.03
N GLN A 236 35.94 -3.19 5.79
CA GLN A 236 35.27 -4.17 6.63
C GLN A 236 35.97 -5.53 6.60
N ASP A 237 36.38 -6.01 5.42
CA ASP A 237 37.11 -7.27 5.26
C ASP A 237 38.46 -7.26 5.99
N GLU A 238 39.21 -6.16 5.89
CA GLU A 238 40.47 -5.98 6.63
C GLU A 238 40.25 -5.96 8.15
N LEU A 239 39.20 -5.28 8.62
CA LEU A 239 38.86 -5.21 10.03
C LEU A 239 38.43 -6.58 10.57
N GLN A 240 37.60 -7.32 9.82
CA GLN A 240 37.18 -8.67 10.18
C GLN A 240 38.35 -9.65 10.25
N LYS A 241 39.31 -9.59 9.32
CA LYS A 241 40.51 -10.43 9.36
C LYS A 241 41.33 -10.18 10.63
N LYS A 242 41.51 -8.91 11.02
CA LYS A 242 42.22 -8.54 12.25
C LYS A 242 41.45 -8.92 13.52
N LYS A 243 40.12 -8.83 13.49
CA LYS A 243 39.26 -9.26 14.58
C LYS A 243 39.37 -10.77 14.82
N LYS A 244 39.33 -11.58 13.76
CA LYS A 244 39.54 -13.04 13.85
C LYS A 244 40.91 -13.40 14.42
N ALA A 245 41.97 -12.75 13.95
CA ALA A 245 43.33 -12.96 14.49
C ALA A 245 43.40 -12.65 16.00
N TYR A 246 42.69 -11.62 16.47
CA TYR A 246 42.60 -11.28 17.89
C TYR A 246 41.78 -12.31 18.70
N GLU A 247 40.70 -12.85 18.13
CA GLU A 247 39.89 -13.90 18.76
C GLU A 247 40.64 -15.24 18.87
N GLU A 248 41.51 -15.55 17.91
CA GLU A 248 42.33 -16.77 17.90
C GLU A 248 43.49 -16.74 18.90
N ASP A 249 44.02 -15.55 19.21
CA ASP A 249 45.14 -15.37 20.16
C ASP A 249 44.91 -14.14 21.07
N PRO A 250 43.96 -14.20 22.01
CA PRO A 250 43.55 -13.06 22.83
C PRO A 250 44.62 -12.60 23.83
N ASP A 251 45.56 -13.48 24.20
CA ASP A 251 46.65 -13.17 25.13
C ASP A 251 47.81 -12.42 24.46
N ASN A 252 47.82 -12.36 23.13
CA ASN A 252 48.86 -11.68 22.36
C ASN A 252 48.63 -10.17 22.28
N GLN A 253 49.36 -9.44 23.13
CA GLN A 253 49.28 -7.98 23.21
C GLN A 253 49.59 -7.25 21.89
N ASN A 254 50.36 -7.85 20.98
CA ASN A 254 50.64 -7.22 19.69
C ASN A 254 49.43 -7.28 18.76
N VAL A 255 48.77 -8.43 18.66
CA VAL A 255 47.55 -8.61 17.84
C VAL A 255 46.43 -7.71 18.36
N LYS A 256 46.28 -7.61 19.69
CA LYS A 256 45.35 -6.67 20.33
C LYS A 256 45.61 -5.22 19.94
N LYS A 257 46.87 -4.76 20.04
CA LYS A 257 47.25 -3.38 19.67
C LYS A 257 47.06 -3.11 18.17
N GLU A 258 47.31 -4.09 17.31
CA GLU A 258 47.10 -3.95 15.87
C GLU A 258 45.62 -3.87 15.50
N HIS A 259 44.77 -4.67 16.16
CA HIS A 259 43.32 -4.61 16.03
C HIS A 259 42.78 -3.24 16.50
N GLU A 260 43.16 -2.77 17.69
CA GLU A 260 42.74 -1.46 18.22
C GLU A 260 43.18 -0.30 17.31
N LYS A 261 44.41 -0.32 16.79
CA LYS A 261 44.89 0.69 15.83
C LYS A 261 44.10 0.65 14.51
N ALA A 262 43.80 -0.54 14.01
CA ALA A 262 43.00 -0.70 12.80
C ALA A 262 41.56 -0.19 13.00
N LEU A 263 40.94 -0.48 14.14
CA LEU A 263 39.62 -0.02 14.51
C LEU A 263 39.57 1.52 14.59
N LYS A 264 40.54 2.14 15.26
CA LYS A 264 40.60 3.62 15.35
C LYS A 264 40.80 4.27 13.97
N LYS A 265 41.66 3.69 13.12
CA LYS A 265 41.83 4.14 11.74
C LYS A 265 40.55 3.99 10.93
N TYR A 266 39.86 2.87 11.07
CA TYR A 266 38.58 2.59 10.41
C TYR A 266 37.51 3.61 10.81
N GLN A 267 37.34 3.89 12.10
CA GLN A 267 36.37 4.88 12.60
C GLN A 267 36.62 6.29 12.01
N GLY A 268 37.88 6.73 11.97
CA GLY A 268 38.21 8.03 11.38
C GLY A 268 37.96 8.09 9.86
N LEU A 269 38.21 6.99 9.14
CA LEU A 269 37.89 6.89 7.71
C LEU A 269 36.38 6.82 7.46
N LEU A 270 35.65 6.13 8.33
CA LEU A 270 34.20 5.96 8.25
C LEU A 270 33.48 7.31 8.38
N SER A 271 33.82 8.10 9.40
CA SER A 271 33.19 9.41 9.63
C SER A 271 33.37 10.36 8.43
N LYS A 272 34.58 10.40 7.84
CA LYS A 272 34.84 11.18 6.62
C LYS A 272 34.04 10.69 5.42
N GLN A 273 33.89 9.38 5.29
CA GLN A 273 33.13 8.78 4.21
C GLN A 273 31.62 9.02 4.38
N GLU A 274 31.08 8.93 5.60
CA GLU A 274 29.69 9.24 5.89
C GLU A 274 29.34 10.68 5.49
N GLN A 275 30.24 11.62 5.80
CA GLN A 275 30.09 13.00 5.36
C GLN A 275 30.09 13.14 3.83
N LEU A 276 31.04 12.50 3.15
CA LEU A 276 31.10 12.51 1.69
C LEU A 276 29.80 11.95 1.07
N LEU A 277 29.34 10.80 1.56
CA LEU A 277 28.11 10.15 1.10
C LEU A 277 26.90 11.03 1.37
N ARG A 278 26.83 11.69 2.53
CA ARG A 278 25.74 12.59 2.89
C ARG A 278 25.62 13.72 1.86
N VAL A 279 26.70 14.44 1.58
CA VAL A 279 26.66 15.56 0.62
C VAL A 279 26.39 15.06 -0.80
N ALA A 280 27.03 13.96 -1.22
CA ALA A 280 26.88 13.40 -2.57
C ALA A 280 25.45 12.89 -2.83
N LEU A 281 24.89 12.10 -1.91
CA LEU A 281 23.54 11.56 -2.03
C LEU A 281 22.48 12.66 -1.93
N TYR A 282 22.72 13.71 -1.15
CA TYR A 282 21.80 14.85 -1.07
C TYR A 282 21.78 15.64 -2.37
N LEU A 283 22.95 15.90 -2.96
CA LEU A 283 23.05 16.50 -4.28
C LEU A 283 22.28 15.67 -5.31
N LEU A 284 22.45 14.34 -5.30
CA LEU A 284 21.73 13.44 -6.22
C LEU A 284 20.22 13.44 -5.97
N LEU A 285 19.78 13.46 -4.71
CA LEU A 285 18.37 13.57 -4.34
C LEU A 285 17.74 14.85 -4.90
N ASN A 286 18.43 15.99 -4.78
CA ASN A 286 17.97 17.26 -5.35
C ASN A 286 17.84 17.17 -6.87
N LEU A 287 18.84 16.60 -7.56
CA LEU A 287 18.80 16.42 -9.02
C LEU A 287 17.73 15.43 -9.48
N ALA A 288 17.34 14.48 -8.64
CA ALA A 288 16.26 13.54 -8.93
C ALA A 288 14.86 14.21 -8.91
N GLU A 289 14.76 15.50 -8.58
CA GLU A 289 13.53 16.27 -8.82
C GLU A 289 13.06 16.14 -10.29
N ASP A 290 14.00 16.16 -11.24
CA ASP A 290 13.74 15.87 -12.66
C ASP A 290 13.67 14.36 -12.92
N THR A 291 12.51 13.87 -13.37
CA THR A 291 12.27 12.46 -13.68
C THR A 291 13.21 11.91 -14.75
N ARG A 292 13.66 12.73 -15.72
CA ARG A 292 14.63 12.27 -16.74
C ARG A 292 15.99 11.99 -16.12
N THR A 293 16.39 12.80 -15.15
CA THR A 293 17.63 12.63 -14.40
C THR A 293 17.51 11.44 -13.46
N GLU A 294 16.37 11.27 -12.79
CA GLU A 294 16.06 10.08 -11.98
C GLU A 294 16.20 8.78 -12.79
N LEU A 295 15.63 8.72 -14.00
CA LEU A 295 15.75 7.56 -14.89
C LEU A 295 17.22 7.25 -15.26
N LYS A 296 18.03 8.29 -15.50
CA LYS A 296 19.48 8.11 -15.76
C LYS A 296 20.22 7.59 -14.53
N MET A 297 19.81 8.00 -13.32
CA MET A 297 20.38 7.49 -12.07
C MET A 297 19.99 6.02 -11.84
N ARG A 298 18.74 5.65 -12.13
CA ARG A 298 18.27 4.27 -12.10
C ARG A 298 19.08 3.37 -13.02
N ASN A 299 19.31 3.79 -14.27
CA ASN A 299 20.15 3.05 -15.24
C ASN A 299 21.61 2.87 -14.77
N LYS A 300 22.03 3.61 -13.73
CA LYS A 300 23.32 3.49 -13.06
C LYS A 300 23.20 2.88 -11.65
N ASN A 301 22.15 2.12 -11.40
CA ASN A 301 21.93 1.36 -10.17
C ASN A 301 21.91 2.19 -8.88
N ILE A 302 21.34 3.41 -8.91
CA ILE A 302 21.20 4.24 -7.68
C ILE A 302 20.47 3.49 -6.56
N VAL A 303 19.43 2.72 -6.89
CA VAL A 303 18.67 1.93 -5.91
C VAL A 303 19.59 0.94 -5.19
N HIS A 304 20.45 0.23 -5.93
CA HIS A 304 21.37 -0.75 -5.34
C HIS A 304 22.37 -0.09 -4.39
N MET A 305 22.89 1.08 -4.76
CA MET A 305 23.81 1.86 -3.91
C MET A 305 23.12 2.34 -2.64
N LEU A 306 21.90 2.85 -2.75
CA LEU A 306 21.11 3.31 -1.59
C LEU A 306 20.76 2.16 -0.65
N VAL A 307 20.24 1.04 -1.18
CA VAL A 307 19.90 -0.14 -0.36
C VAL A 307 21.13 -0.71 0.34
N LYS A 308 22.30 -0.70 -0.31
CA LYS A 308 23.56 -1.07 0.34
C LYS A 308 23.96 -0.11 1.46
N THR A 309 23.64 1.17 1.32
CA THR A 309 23.95 2.19 2.34
C THR A 309 23.10 2.02 3.60
N LEU A 310 21.96 1.29 3.55
CA LEU A 310 21.14 0.95 4.71
C LEU A 310 21.84 0.03 5.73
N ASP A 311 22.98 -0.56 5.40
CA ASP A 311 23.76 -1.39 6.33
C ASP A 311 24.61 -0.58 7.33
N ARG A 312 24.59 0.76 7.22
CA ARG A 312 25.33 1.68 8.10
C ARG A 312 24.55 2.01 9.37
N GLU A 313 25.24 2.65 10.31
CA GLU A 313 24.69 3.03 11.63
C GLU A 313 24.43 4.54 11.77
N ASP A 314 25.02 5.39 10.92
CA ASP A 314 24.83 6.85 10.99
C ASP A 314 23.38 7.26 10.67
N GLU A 315 22.65 7.68 11.70
CA GLU A 315 21.21 7.97 11.61
C GLU A 315 20.90 9.12 10.65
N GLU A 316 21.74 10.17 10.60
CA GLU A 316 21.54 11.30 9.69
C GLU A 316 21.65 10.89 8.21
N LEU A 317 22.67 10.09 7.87
CA LEU A 317 22.83 9.52 6.55
C LEU A 317 21.67 8.57 6.20
N LEU A 318 21.25 7.73 7.15
CA LEU A 318 20.14 6.81 6.93
C LEU A 318 18.82 7.57 6.67
N VAL A 319 18.54 8.67 7.37
CA VAL A 319 17.36 9.50 7.10
C VAL A 319 17.37 9.98 5.65
N LEU A 320 18.52 10.43 5.14
CA LEU A 320 18.68 10.85 3.75
C LEU A 320 18.48 9.69 2.77
N VAL A 321 19.12 8.54 3.02
CA VAL A 321 19.05 7.35 2.16
C VAL A 321 17.60 6.85 2.07
N VAL A 322 16.92 6.70 3.20
CA VAL A 322 15.51 6.27 3.25
C VAL A 322 14.61 7.31 2.60
N SER A 323 14.89 8.62 2.76
CA SER A 323 14.15 9.68 2.06
C SER A 323 14.30 9.59 0.54
N PHE A 324 15.49 9.25 0.05
CA PHE A 324 15.74 9.08 -1.37
C PHE A 324 15.05 7.82 -1.89
N LEU A 325 15.18 6.68 -1.21
CA LEU A 325 14.43 5.46 -1.55
C LEU A 325 12.93 5.70 -1.53
N LYS A 326 12.39 6.46 -0.56
CA LYS A 326 10.97 6.84 -0.52
C LYS A 326 10.55 7.57 -1.79
N LYS A 327 11.33 8.55 -2.26
CA LYS A 327 11.05 9.24 -3.52
C LYS A 327 11.09 8.29 -4.72
N LEU A 328 12.11 7.43 -4.81
CA LEU A 328 12.25 6.49 -5.91
C LEU A 328 11.12 5.43 -5.94
N SER A 329 10.59 5.05 -4.76
CA SER A 329 9.56 4.00 -4.61
C SER A 329 8.20 4.35 -5.24
N ILE A 330 8.03 5.56 -5.75
CA ILE A 330 6.81 5.94 -6.48
C ILE A 330 6.73 5.19 -7.82
N PHE A 331 7.87 4.89 -8.45
CA PHE A 331 7.93 4.18 -9.73
C PHE A 331 8.05 2.67 -9.53
N LEU A 332 7.30 1.90 -10.33
CA LEU A 332 7.25 0.44 -10.26
C LEU A 332 8.62 -0.19 -10.47
N GLU A 333 9.41 0.35 -11.41
CA GLU A 333 10.68 -0.25 -11.75
C GLU A 333 11.74 -0.05 -10.66
N ASN A 334 11.70 1.08 -9.94
CA ASN A 334 12.52 1.29 -8.75
C ASN A 334 12.08 0.37 -7.61
N LYS A 335 10.76 0.11 -7.45
CA LYS A 335 10.24 -0.86 -6.46
C LYS A 335 10.74 -2.27 -6.75
N ASN A 336 10.76 -2.67 -8.03
CA ASN A 336 11.32 -3.97 -8.44
C ASN A 336 12.79 -4.06 -8.07
N ASP A 337 13.60 -3.05 -8.40
CA ASP A 337 15.02 -2.99 -8.02
C ASP A 337 15.20 -3.07 -6.47
N MET A 338 14.30 -2.46 -5.69
CA MET A 338 14.32 -2.56 -4.21
C MET A 338 13.94 -3.97 -3.70
N ALA A 339 12.99 -4.63 -4.37
CA ALA A 339 12.57 -5.99 -4.04
C ALA A 339 13.69 -7.00 -4.31
N GLU A 340 14.40 -6.85 -5.43
CA GLU A 340 15.58 -7.66 -5.80
C GLU A 340 16.72 -7.51 -4.79
N MET A 341 16.90 -6.30 -4.25
CA MET A 341 17.94 -6.01 -3.26
C MET A 341 17.52 -6.27 -1.80
N HIS A 342 16.37 -6.92 -1.57
CA HIS A 342 15.83 -7.23 -0.24
C HIS A 342 15.76 -6.00 0.68
N ALA A 343 15.36 -4.85 0.14
CA ALA A 343 15.34 -3.59 0.89
C ALA A 343 14.49 -3.68 2.16
N VAL A 344 13.37 -4.42 2.12
CA VAL A 344 12.44 -4.58 3.25
C VAL A 344 13.13 -5.19 4.48
N GLU A 345 13.99 -6.19 4.30
CA GLU A 345 14.74 -6.80 5.41
C GLU A 345 15.66 -5.81 6.10
N LYS A 346 16.33 -4.94 5.31
CA LYS A 346 17.20 -3.90 5.85
C LYS A 346 16.39 -2.82 6.58
N LEU A 347 15.27 -2.39 6.02
CA LEU A 347 14.36 -1.42 6.64
C LEU A 347 13.73 -1.96 7.94
N ALA A 348 13.46 -3.27 8.02
CA ALA A 348 12.92 -3.91 9.21
C ALA A 348 13.83 -3.77 10.44
N ARG A 349 15.15 -3.65 10.24
CA ARG A 349 16.12 -3.41 11.32
C ARG A 349 16.06 -1.98 11.85
N LEU A 350 15.71 -1.02 10.99
CA LEU A 350 15.61 0.39 11.36
C LEU A 350 14.39 0.71 12.21
N LEU A 351 13.39 -0.18 12.29
CA LEU A 351 12.22 0.00 13.16
C LEU A 351 12.55 -0.05 14.66
N ALA A 352 13.74 -0.54 15.03
CA ALA A 352 14.19 -0.60 16.43
C ALA A 352 15.00 0.64 16.88
N CYS A 353 15.12 1.68 16.04
CA CYS A 353 15.88 2.88 16.38
C CYS A 353 15.05 3.87 17.21
N ASP A 354 15.72 4.61 18.09
CA ASP A 354 15.11 5.69 18.90
C ASP A 354 14.97 7.00 18.10
N HIS A 355 15.56 7.09 16.91
CA HIS A 355 15.57 8.30 16.09
C HIS A 355 14.25 8.52 15.34
N GLU A 356 13.41 9.41 15.88
CA GLU A 356 12.03 9.65 15.42
C GLU A 356 11.91 9.93 13.91
N ASN A 357 12.78 10.79 13.34
CA ASN A 357 12.69 11.10 11.90
C ASN A 357 13.07 9.90 11.01
N LEU A 358 13.97 9.04 11.49
CA LEU A 358 14.41 7.86 10.76
C LEU A 358 13.30 6.83 10.75
N LEU A 359 12.70 6.60 11.92
CA LEU A 359 11.53 5.76 12.09
C LEU A 359 10.37 6.21 11.19
N ASN A 360 10.00 7.50 11.25
CA ASN A 360 8.90 8.03 10.44
C ASN A 360 9.16 7.87 8.93
N THR A 361 10.37 8.22 8.47
CA THR A 361 10.73 8.11 7.05
C THR A 361 10.75 6.65 6.59
N THR A 362 11.21 5.74 7.46
CA THR A 362 11.22 4.29 7.22
C THR A 362 9.81 3.74 7.09
N LEU A 363 8.90 4.10 8.01
CA LEU A 363 7.50 3.70 7.94
C LEU A 363 6.81 4.23 6.68
N ARG A 364 7.09 5.47 6.27
CA ARG A 364 6.56 6.02 5.01
C ARG A 364 7.08 5.27 3.77
N LEU A 365 8.35 4.87 3.76
CA LEU A 365 8.87 4.02 2.68
C LEU A 365 8.22 2.63 2.70
N LEU A 366 8.11 1.98 3.87
CA LEU A 366 7.42 0.69 4.00
C LEU A 366 5.96 0.79 3.54
N LEU A 367 5.27 1.88 3.84
CA LEU A 367 3.92 2.13 3.34
C LEU A 367 3.90 2.16 1.81
N ASN A 368 4.80 2.90 1.14
CA ASN A 368 4.88 2.90 -0.32
C ASN A 368 5.14 1.50 -0.90
N LEU A 369 5.99 0.71 -0.25
CA LEU A 369 6.33 -0.65 -0.67
C LEU A 369 5.18 -1.64 -0.43
N SER A 370 4.33 -1.41 0.57
CA SER A 370 3.26 -2.33 0.95
C SER A 370 2.11 -2.43 -0.06
N PHE A 371 2.05 -1.50 -1.02
CA PHE A 371 1.13 -1.61 -2.17
C PHE A 371 1.47 -2.80 -3.08
N ASP A 372 2.73 -3.24 -3.10
CA ASP A 372 3.16 -4.38 -3.92
C ASP A 372 3.04 -5.71 -3.15
N THR A 373 2.43 -6.71 -3.77
CA THR A 373 2.16 -8.04 -3.16
C THR A 373 3.44 -8.83 -2.84
N GLY A 374 4.47 -8.73 -3.68
CA GLY A 374 5.75 -9.39 -3.46
C GLY A 374 6.49 -8.79 -2.25
N LEU A 375 6.52 -7.46 -2.17
CA LEU A 375 7.11 -6.73 -1.06
C LEU A 375 6.34 -6.95 0.25
N ARG A 376 5.01 -7.05 0.24
CA ARG A 376 4.24 -7.49 1.44
C ARG A 376 4.69 -8.86 1.94
N SER A 377 4.96 -9.79 1.03
CA SER A 377 5.48 -11.12 1.40
C SER A 377 6.84 -11.02 2.10
N GLN A 378 7.73 -10.14 1.61
CA GLN A 378 9.02 -9.86 2.26
C GLN A 378 8.83 -9.19 3.64
N MET A 379 7.84 -8.30 3.80
CA MET A 379 7.54 -7.66 5.09
C MET A 379 7.14 -8.70 6.14
N VAL A 380 6.29 -9.64 5.75
CA VAL A 380 5.87 -10.73 6.63
C VAL A 380 7.05 -11.63 7.00
N GLN A 381 7.90 -12.00 6.03
CA GLN A 381 9.11 -12.79 6.29
C GLN A 381 10.10 -12.08 7.22
N ALA A 382 10.21 -10.75 7.13
CA ALA A 382 11.03 -9.94 8.02
C ALA A 382 10.39 -9.64 9.40
N GLY A 383 9.24 -10.24 9.70
CA GLY A 383 8.57 -10.15 11.01
C GLY A 383 7.87 -8.81 11.27
N LEU A 384 7.51 -8.06 10.23
CA LEU A 384 6.93 -6.72 10.40
C LEU A 384 5.57 -6.73 11.08
N ILE A 385 4.76 -7.80 10.93
CA ILE A 385 3.46 -7.88 11.61
C ILE A 385 3.63 -7.67 13.12
N HIS A 386 4.54 -8.42 13.75
CA HIS A 386 4.79 -8.31 15.19
C HIS A 386 5.36 -6.93 15.56
N LYS A 387 6.40 -6.47 14.83
CA LYS A 387 7.06 -5.18 15.13
C LYS A 387 6.10 -3.99 15.04
N LEU A 388 5.31 -3.91 13.97
CA LEU A 388 4.34 -2.83 13.78
C LEU A 388 3.16 -2.93 14.74
N SER A 389 2.75 -4.15 15.14
CA SER A 389 1.69 -4.34 16.13
C SER A 389 2.05 -3.72 17.50
N LEU A 390 3.33 -3.77 17.90
CA LEU A 390 3.81 -3.15 19.13
C LEU A 390 3.80 -1.62 19.07
N MET A 391 3.81 -1.05 17.86
CA MET A 391 3.85 0.39 17.62
C MET A 391 2.47 1.01 17.37
N LEU A 392 1.39 0.22 17.35
CA LEU A 392 0.03 0.72 17.12
C LEU A 392 -0.42 1.71 18.21
N ALA A 393 0.05 1.55 19.44
CA ALA A 393 -0.26 2.43 20.56
C ALA A 393 0.50 3.78 20.53
N ASP A 394 1.42 4.00 19.59
CA ASP A 394 2.16 5.25 19.45
C ASP A 394 1.29 6.31 18.75
N GLU A 395 1.00 7.43 19.41
CA GLU A 395 0.20 8.52 18.84
C GLU A 395 0.81 9.14 17.57
N LYS A 396 2.14 9.09 17.40
CA LYS A 396 2.84 9.72 16.26
C LYS A 396 2.95 8.80 15.04
N GLN A 397 3.15 7.50 15.28
CA GLN A 397 3.43 6.52 14.22
C GLN A 397 2.31 5.50 14.01
N GLY A 398 1.38 5.38 14.96
CA GLY A 398 0.34 4.35 14.99
C GLY A 398 -0.50 4.31 13.72
N GLN A 399 -0.86 5.46 13.16
CA GLN A 399 -1.62 5.54 11.91
C GLN A 399 -0.84 4.92 10.72
N LEU A 400 0.46 5.21 10.58
CA LEU A 400 1.27 4.61 9.51
C LEU A 400 1.42 3.10 9.70
N CYS A 401 1.63 2.64 10.94
CA CYS A 401 1.68 1.22 11.28
C CYS A 401 0.37 0.52 10.92
N MET A 402 -0.77 1.15 11.23
CA MET A 402 -2.10 0.63 10.91
C MET A 402 -2.31 0.50 9.41
N CYS A 403 -1.94 1.51 8.60
CA CYS A 403 -2.05 1.44 7.14
C CYS A 403 -1.20 0.31 6.54
N ILE A 404 0.02 0.12 7.03
CA ILE A 404 0.89 -0.99 6.56
C ILE A 404 0.29 -2.34 6.92
N LEU A 405 -0.18 -2.50 8.17
CA LEU A 405 -0.80 -3.75 8.63
C LEU A 405 -2.13 -4.04 7.91
N TYR A 406 -2.90 -3.00 7.60
CA TYR A 406 -4.08 -3.09 6.75
C TYR A 406 -3.70 -3.64 5.37
N HIS A 407 -2.70 -3.08 4.68
CA HIS A 407 -2.26 -3.61 3.39
C HIS A 407 -1.81 -5.08 3.48
N ILE A 408 -1.11 -5.47 4.55
CA ILE A 408 -0.75 -6.88 4.80
C ILE A 408 -2.00 -7.74 4.98
N SER A 409 -3.02 -7.24 5.68
CA SER A 409 -4.28 -7.97 5.95
C SER A 409 -5.12 -8.21 4.69
N VAL A 410 -4.93 -7.44 3.62
CA VAL A 410 -5.61 -7.67 2.34
C VAL A 410 -5.28 -9.06 1.79
N ASP A 411 -4.06 -9.55 2.03
CA ASP A 411 -3.61 -10.86 1.54
C ASP A 411 -4.05 -11.99 2.49
N ASP A 412 -4.94 -12.88 2.02
CA ASP A 412 -5.50 -13.99 2.80
C ASP A 412 -4.44 -14.90 3.42
N ARG A 413 -3.31 -15.06 2.72
CA ARG A 413 -2.19 -15.91 3.15
C ARG A 413 -1.59 -15.44 4.48
N PHE A 414 -1.67 -14.14 4.76
CA PHE A 414 -1.05 -13.52 5.94
C PHE A 414 -2.05 -13.20 7.05
N LYS A 415 -3.36 -13.15 6.78
CA LYS A 415 -4.40 -12.84 7.78
C LYS A 415 -4.26 -13.68 9.06
N SER A 416 -4.03 -14.99 8.95
CA SER A 416 -3.95 -15.87 10.13
C SER A 416 -2.76 -15.59 11.07
N MET A 417 -1.77 -14.81 10.63
CA MET A 417 -0.60 -14.47 11.44
C MET A 417 -0.90 -13.43 12.52
N PHE A 418 -1.95 -12.62 12.34
CA PHE A 418 -2.38 -11.60 13.30
C PHE A 418 -2.93 -12.19 14.60
N ALA A 419 -3.49 -13.40 14.56
CA ALA A 419 -3.95 -14.11 15.76
C ALA A 419 -2.82 -14.43 16.77
N TYR A 420 -1.55 -14.39 16.35
CA TYR A 420 -0.40 -14.66 17.21
C TYR A 420 0.27 -13.37 17.74
N THR A 421 -0.36 -12.21 17.58
CA THR A 421 0.15 -10.93 18.09
C THR A 421 -0.92 -10.19 18.89
N ASP A 422 -0.52 -9.17 19.64
CA ASP A 422 -1.44 -8.29 20.38
C ASP A 422 -2.15 -7.27 19.46
N CYS A 423 -2.14 -7.48 18.14
CA CYS A 423 -2.77 -6.56 17.18
C CYS A 423 -4.29 -6.52 17.36
N ILE A 424 -4.96 -7.67 17.31
CA ILE A 424 -6.42 -7.75 17.42
C ILE A 424 -6.93 -7.16 18.75
N PRO A 425 -6.37 -7.51 19.92
CA PRO A 425 -6.77 -6.89 21.18
C PRO A 425 -6.63 -5.37 21.19
N GLN A 426 -5.55 -4.82 20.61
CA GLN A 426 -5.34 -3.37 20.50
C GLN A 426 -6.37 -2.70 19.58
N LEU A 427 -6.64 -3.28 18.41
CA LEU A 427 -7.64 -2.75 17.47
C LEU A 427 -9.05 -2.76 18.08
N MET A 428 -9.42 -3.85 18.75
CA MET A 428 -10.71 -3.95 19.44
C MET A 428 -10.84 -2.91 20.55
N LYS A 429 -9.76 -2.67 21.30
CA LYS A 429 -9.72 -1.58 22.30
C LYS A 429 -9.94 -0.22 21.64
N MET A 430 -9.22 0.11 20.57
CA MET A 430 -9.39 1.36 19.83
C MET A 430 -10.82 1.53 19.31
N LEU A 431 -11.40 0.47 18.72
CA LEU A 431 -12.76 0.47 18.18
C LEU A 431 -13.82 0.75 19.25
N PHE A 432 -13.60 0.26 20.48
CA PHE A 432 -14.51 0.51 21.61
C PHE A 432 -14.28 1.86 22.29
N GLU A 433 -13.05 2.37 22.31
CA GLU A 433 -12.71 3.69 22.86
C GLU A 433 -13.28 4.84 22.01
N CYS A 434 -13.48 4.64 20.71
CA CYS A 434 -14.08 5.65 19.82
C CYS A 434 -15.51 6.09 20.22
N GLY A 435 -16.24 5.37 21.07
CA GLY A 435 -17.58 5.80 21.51
C GLY A 435 -18.53 6.12 20.34
N GLU A 436 -19.34 7.16 20.42
CA GLU A 436 -20.20 7.62 19.30
C GLU A 436 -19.48 8.56 18.31
N SER A 437 -18.16 8.75 18.46
CA SER A 437 -17.36 9.62 17.59
C SER A 437 -16.99 8.94 16.27
N HIS A 438 -16.51 9.74 15.31
CA HIS A 438 -16.11 9.28 13.98
C HIS A 438 -15.02 8.22 14.08
N MET A 439 -15.32 7.00 13.65
CA MET A 439 -14.36 5.90 13.57
C MET A 439 -13.40 6.13 12.41
N GLU A 440 -12.10 5.91 12.61
CA GLU A 440 -11.15 5.98 11.51
C GLU A 440 -11.46 4.86 10.50
N PRO A 441 -11.65 5.20 9.20
CA PRO A 441 -12.02 4.21 8.20
C PRO A 441 -10.93 3.13 8.01
N GLU A 442 -9.66 3.47 8.25
CA GLU A 442 -8.53 2.52 8.24
C GLU A 442 -8.69 1.45 9.33
N LEU A 443 -9.13 1.85 10.54
CA LEU A 443 -9.30 0.95 11.67
C LEU A 443 -10.39 -0.09 11.39
N ILE A 444 -11.56 0.34 10.92
CA ILE A 444 -12.67 -0.56 10.66
C ILE A 444 -12.42 -1.45 9.45
N ALA A 445 -11.84 -0.91 8.37
CA ALA A 445 -11.47 -1.71 7.19
C ALA A 445 -10.46 -2.80 7.56
N PHE A 446 -9.49 -2.49 8.43
CA PHE A 446 -8.55 -3.46 8.94
C PHE A 446 -9.25 -4.54 9.79
N CYS A 447 -10.17 -4.16 10.68
CA CYS A 447 -10.94 -5.11 11.47
C CYS A 447 -11.83 -6.03 10.61
N ILE A 448 -12.47 -5.49 9.56
CA ILE A 448 -13.28 -6.25 8.59
C ILE A 448 -12.41 -7.32 7.89
N ASN A 449 -11.22 -6.93 7.41
CA ASN A 449 -10.29 -7.86 6.78
C ASN A 449 -9.84 -8.97 7.74
N LEU A 450 -9.54 -8.62 9.00
CA LEU A 450 -9.13 -9.62 9.99
C LEU A 450 -10.29 -10.57 10.34
N ALA A 451 -11.53 -10.07 10.43
CA ALA A 451 -12.72 -10.87 10.69
C ALA A 451 -12.99 -11.91 9.60
N ALA A 452 -12.49 -11.71 8.37
CA ALA A 452 -12.60 -12.68 7.28
C ALA A 452 -11.73 -13.95 7.46
N ASN A 453 -10.93 -14.04 8.53
CA ASN A 453 -10.14 -15.24 8.83
C ASN A 453 -10.62 -15.95 10.11
N LYS A 454 -10.80 -17.27 10.03
CA LYS A 454 -11.30 -18.10 11.13
C LYS A 454 -10.53 -17.95 12.46
N ARG A 455 -9.19 -17.92 12.44
CA ARG A 455 -8.39 -17.79 13.69
C ARG A 455 -8.54 -16.41 14.30
N ASN A 456 -8.49 -15.37 13.47
CA ASN A 456 -8.68 -14.00 13.93
C ASN A 456 -10.10 -13.77 14.47
N ALA A 457 -11.12 -14.34 13.82
CA ALA A 457 -12.50 -14.27 14.26
C ALA A 457 -12.69 -14.87 15.66
N GLN A 458 -11.97 -15.97 15.97
CA GLN A 458 -11.96 -16.53 17.33
C GLN A 458 -11.42 -15.51 18.33
N VAL A 459 -10.26 -14.89 18.07
CA VAL A 459 -9.66 -13.87 18.95
C VAL A 459 -10.55 -12.63 19.09
N ILE A 460 -11.19 -12.17 18.00
CA ILE A 460 -12.14 -11.04 18.03
C ILE A 460 -13.35 -11.34 18.92
N CYS A 461 -13.85 -12.58 18.86
CA CYS A 461 -15.03 -13.01 19.61
C CYS A 461 -14.72 -13.41 21.07
N GLU A 462 -13.45 -13.46 21.49
CA GLU A 462 -13.07 -13.83 22.86
C GLU A 462 -13.67 -12.87 23.91
N GLY A 463 -14.07 -13.44 25.05
CA GLY A 463 -14.68 -12.68 26.15
C GLY A 463 -16.01 -12.04 25.76
N ASN A 464 -16.07 -10.71 25.76
CA ASN A 464 -17.27 -9.93 25.43
C ASN A 464 -17.19 -9.27 24.03
N GLY A 465 -16.22 -9.65 23.19
CA GLY A 465 -15.96 -8.99 21.90
C GLY A 465 -17.19 -8.90 21.00
N LEU A 466 -17.81 -10.05 20.67
CA LEU A 466 -19.03 -10.09 19.84
C LEU A 466 -20.17 -9.29 20.48
N LYS A 467 -20.38 -9.44 21.79
CA LYS A 467 -21.44 -8.73 22.51
C LYS A 467 -21.30 -7.21 22.40
N MET A 468 -20.08 -6.70 22.50
CA MET A 468 -19.81 -5.27 22.37
C MET A 468 -19.99 -4.79 20.92
N LEU A 469 -19.57 -5.58 19.94
CA LEU A 469 -19.79 -5.30 18.52
C LEU A 469 -21.28 -5.26 18.17
N MET A 470 -22.05 -6.30 18.55
CA MET A 470 -23.50 -6.36 18.33
C MET A 470 -24.22 -5.17 18.95
N LYS A 471 -23.91 -4.86 20.22
CA LYS A 471 -24.50 -3.71 20.92
C LYS A 471 -24.23 -2.40 20.18
N ARG A 472 -23.01 -2.22 19.66
CA ARG A 472 -22.63 -1.00 18.91
C ARG A 472 -23.29 -0.96 17.54
N GLY A 473 -23.17 -2.03 16.76
CA GLY A 473 -23.71 -2.17 15.40
C GLY A 473 -25.22 -1.94 15.37
N LEU A 474 -25.97 -2.60 16.25
CA LEU A 474 -27.42 -2.45 16.35
C LEU A 474 -27.84 -1.06 16.86
N LYS A 475 -27.13 -0.49 17.84
CA LYS A 475 -27.48 0.83 18.41
C LYS A 475 -27.26 1.96 17.40
N LEU A 476 -26.13 1.92 16.67
CA LEU A 476 -25.73 2.99 15.76
C LEU A 476 -26.16 2.73 14.31
N LYS A 477 -26.66 1.53 14.01
CA LYS A 477 -26.96 1.06 12.65
C LYS A 477 -25.77 1.25 11.70
N ASP A 478 -24.58 0.90 12.20
CA ASP A 478 -23.31 1.10 11.51
C ASP A 478 -23.04 -0.07 10.55
N VAL A 479 -23.10 0.23 9.25
CA VAL A 479 -22.95 -0.75 8.16
C VAL A 479 -21.60 -1.46 8.21
N LEU A 480 -20.51 -0.73 8.51
CA LEU A 480 -19.16 -1.31 8.49
C LEU A 480 -18.93 -2.24 9.70
N ILE A 481 -19.49 -1.90 10.85
CA ILE A 481 -19.50 -2.80 12.02
C ILE A 481 -20.33 -4.04 11.73
N MET A 482 -21.49 -3.89 11.08
CA MET A 482 -22.29 -5.05 10.67
C MET A 482 -21.59 -5.92 9.62
N LYS A 483 -20.87 -5.33 8.67
CA LYS A 483 -20.02 -6.06 7.71
C LYS A 483 -18.93 -6.87 8.42
N MET A 484 -18.29 -6.29 9.44
CA MET A 484 -17.34 -7.00 10.30
C MET A 484 -18.02 -8.18 11.02
N ILE A 485 -19.21 -7.96 11.60
CA ILE A 485 -19.99 -8.99 12.30
C ILE A 485 -20.41 -10.12 11.35
N ARG A 486 -20.85 -9.79 10.13
CA ARG A 486 -21.15 -10.76 9.08
C ARG A 486 -19.93 -11.62 8.78
N ASN A 487 -18.75 -11.02 8.62
CA ASN A 487 -17.50 -11.78 8.43
C ASN A 487 -17.17 -12.70 9.61
N LEU A 488 -17.55 -12.36 10.84
CA LEU A 488 -17.37 -13.26 12.00
C LEU A 488 -18.33 -14.46 11.93
N SER A 489 -19.56 -14.24 11.47
CA SER A 489 -20.63 -15.27 11.40
C SER A 489 -20.37 -16.37 10.38
N GLN A 490 -19.60 -16.09 9.32
CA GLN A 490 -19.34 -17.07 8.24
C GLN A 490 -18.53 -18.30 8.72
N HIS A 491 -17.74 -18.15 9.78
CA HIS A 491 -16.79 -19.20 10.20
C HIS A 491 -17.47 -20.28 11.04
N ASP A 492 -17.31 -21.54 10.63
CA ASP A 492 -17.77 -22.68 11.42
C ASP A 492 -16.99 -22.85 12.72
N GLY A 493 -17.69 -23.29 13.77
CA GLY A 493 -17.12 -23.62 15.07
C GLY A 493 -17.87 -22.95 16.23
N PRO A 494 -17.27 -22.90 17.43
CA PRO A 494 -17.94 -22.40 18.63
C PRO A 494 -18.31 -20.92 18.55
N THR A 495 -17.61 -20.13 17.72
CA THR A 495 -17.89 -18.71 17.49
C THR A 495 -19.27 -18.48 16.87
N LYS A 496 -19.73 -19.38 15.98
CA LYS A 496 -21.03 -19.27 15.32
C LYS A 496 -22.18 -19.40 16.33
N ASN A 497 -22.02 -20.25 17.36
CA ASN A 497 -23.02 -20.42 18.42
C ASN A 497 -23.19 -19.18 19.31
N LEU A 498 -22.22 -18.26 19.32
CA LEU A 498 -22.35 -17.00 20.07
C LEU A 498 -23.43 -16.07 19.49
N PHE A 499 -23.87 -16.31 18.25
CA PHE A 499 -24.88 -15.50 17.58
C PHE A 499 -26.32 -15.83 17.98
N ILE A 500 -26.56 -16.97 18.66
CA ILE A 500 -27.91 -17.45 19.02
C ILE A 500 -28.71 -16.36 19.77
N ASP A 501 -28.07 -15.70 20.74
CA ASP A 501 -28.71 -14.65 21.55
C ASP A 501 -29.11 -13.40 20.75
N TYR A 502 -28.61 -13.24 19.52
CA TYR A 502 -28.82 -12.06 18.69
C TYR A 502 -29.68 -12.32 17.45
N VAL A 503 -30.12 -13.56 17.21
CA VAL A 503 -30.93 -13.91 16.02
C VAL A 503 -32.19 -13.06 15.95
N GLY A 504 -32.89 -12.89 17.07
CA GLY A 504 -34.08 -12.05 17.14
C GLY A 504 -33.81 -10.57 16.88
N ASP A 505 -32.72 -10.03 17.45
CA ASP A 505 -32.32 -8.63 17.26
C ASP A 505 -31.99 -8.32 15.80
N LEU A 506 -31.32 -9.26 15.11
CA LEU A 506 -30.98 -9.17 13.68
C LEU A 506 -32.23 -9.30 12.81
N ALA A 507 -33.12 -10.26 13.10
CA ALA A 507 -34.36 -10.46 12.36
C ALA A 507 -35.29 -9.24 12.47
N ALA A 508 -35.28 -8.56 13.61
CA ALA A 508 -36.03 -7.32 13.82
C ALA A 508 -35.60 -6.17 12.87
N GLN A 509 -34.42 -6.24 12.26
CA GLN A 509 -33.92 -5.22 11.34
C GLN A 509 -34.44 -5.37 9.90
N MET A 510 -35.21 -6.41 9.58
CA MET A 510 -35.73 -6.68 8.22
C MET A 510 -36.97 -5.83 7.86
N GLY A 511 -36.92 -4.53 8.18
CA GLY A 511 -38.02 -3.59 7.97
C GLY A 511 -37.84 -2.74 6.72
N ALA A 512 -38.95 -2.35 6.09
CA ALA A 512 -38.95 -1.50 4.87
C ALA A 512 -38.42 -0.07 5.10
N GLU A 513 -38.25 0.37 6.35
CA GLU A 513 -37.73 1.70 6.70
C GLU A 513 -36.20 1.72 6.86
N GLU A 514 -35.56 0.57 6.85
CA GLU A 514 -34.11 0.45 7.02
C GLU A 514 -33.35 0.67 5.70
N ARG A 515 -32.08 1.08 5.81
CA ARG A 515 -31.20 1.22 4.63
C ARG A 515 -30.82 -0.16 4.10
N GLU A 516 -30.95 -0.38 2.79
CA GLU A 516 -30.64 -1.67 2.14
C GLU A 516 -29.23 -2.16 2.49
N GLU A 517 -28.20 -1.32 2.42
CA GLU A 517 -26.82 -1.66 2.82
C GLU A 517 -26.72 -2.24 4.24
N TYR A 518 -27.51 -1.72 5.19
CA TYR A 518 -27.51 -2.20 6.56
C TYR A 518 -28.28 -3.52 6.69
N VAL A 519 -29.39 -3.64 5.97
CA VAL A 519 -30.21 -4.85 5.90
C VAL A 519 -29.43 -6.01 5.29
N ILE A 520 -28.66 -5.76 4.22
CA ILE A 520 -27.77 -6.74 3.58
C ILE A 520 -26.84 -7.36 4.62
N GLU A 521 -26.18 -6.56 5.45
CA GLU A 521 -25.24 -7.10 6.44
C GLU A 521 -25.95 -7.86 7.58
N CYS A 522 -27.13 -7.41 8.00
CA CYS A 522 -27.93 -8.10 9.02
C CYS A 522 -28.48 -9.44 8.49
N LEU A 523 -29.06 -9.43 7.29
CA LEU A 523 -29.61 -10.61 6.61
C LEU A 523 -28.51 -11.60 6.28
N GLY A 524 -27.38 -11.12 5.75
CA GLY A 524 -26.21 -11.95 5.48
C GLY A 524 -25.60 -12.55 6.75
N THR A 525 -25.64 -11.83 7.87
CA THR A 525 -25.26 -12.39 9.18
C THR A 525 -26.18 -13.56 9.55
N LEU A 526 -27.51 -13.40 9.44
CA LEU A 526 -28.47 -14.49 9.69
C LEU A 526 -28.28 -15.67 8.74
N ALA A 527 -28.09 -15.39 7.45
CA ALA A 527 -27.92 -16.40 6.42
C ALA A 527 -26.66 -17.25 6.62
N ASN A 528 -25.66 -16.76 7.35
CA ASN A 528 -24.47 -17.54 7.71
C ASN A 528 -24.68 -18.51 8.89
N LEU A 529 -25.80 -18.40 9.64
CA LEU A 529 -26.05 -19.15 10.87
C LEU A 529 -26.63 -20.54 10.60
N THR A 530 -25.78 -21.44 10.11
CA THR A 530 -26.09 -22.87 9.96
C THR A 530 -25.97 -23.62 11.29
N ILE A 531 -26.79 -23.25 12.28
CA ILE A 531 -26.78 -23.81 13.64
C ILE A 531 -27.86 -24.89 13.76
N PRO A 532 -27.52 -26.18 14.03
CA PRO A 532 -28.49 -27.28 14.01
C PRO A 532 -29.64 -27.19 15.01
N ASP A 533 -29.44 -26.52 16.16
CA ASP A 533 -30.44 -26.43 17.24
C ASP A 533 -31.24 -25.11 17.21
N LEU A 534 -31.10 -24.30 16.17
CA LEU A 534 -31.80 -23.03 16.05
C LEU A 534 -33.20 -23.22 15.45
N ASP A 535 -34.24 -22.82 16.17
CA ASP A 535 -35.63 -22.89 15.70
C ASP A 535 -35.93 -21.77 14.69
N TRP A 536 -35.57 -21.98 13.44
CA TRP A 536 -35.85 -21.02 12.36
C TRP A 536 -37.34 -20.84 12.12
N GLU A 537 -38.18 -21.85 12.40
CA GLU A 537 -39.63 -21.75 12.21
C GLU A 537 -40.23 -20.70 13.14
N LEU A 538 -39.78 -20.68 14.40
CA LEU A 538 -40.16 -19.65 15.36
C LEU A 538 -39.74 -18.26 14.88
N VAL A 539 -38.48 -18.09 14.44
CA VAL A 539 -37.94 -16.81 13.96
C VAL A 539 -38.73 -16.30 12.75
N LEU A 540 -38.98 -17.15 11.76
CA LEU A 540 -39.74 -16.79 10.57
C LEU A 540 -41.17 -16.30 10.90
N LYS A 541 -41.80 -16.91 11.92
CA LYS A 541 -43.15 -16.55 12.37
C LYS A 541 -43.18 -15.28 13.21
N GLU A 542 -42.31 -15.15 14.22
CA GLU A 542 -42.30 -14.01 15.13
C GLU A 542 -42.00 -12.70 14.40
N TYR A 543 -41.09 -12.73 13.42
CA TYR A 543 -40.67 -11.55 12.66
C TYR A 543 -41.36 -11.41 11.30
N ASN A 544 -42.32 -12.30 10.98
CA ASN A 544 -43.06 -12.29 9.72
C ASN A 544 -42.14 -12.20 8.48
N LEU A 545 -41.10 -13.03 8.44
CA LEU A 545 -40.05 -12.94 7.41
C LEU A 545 -40.46 -13.60 6.09
N VAL A 546 -41.39 -14.56 6.09
CA VAL A 546 -41.78 -15.29 4.87
C VAL A 546 -42.34 -14.38 3.77
N PRO A 547 -43.27 -13.43 4.06
CA PRO A 547 -43.70 -12.45 3.07
C PRO A 547 -42.56 -11.56 2.58
N TYR A 548 -41.70 -11.11 3.50
CA TYR A 548 -40.54 -10.28 3.18
C TYR A 548 -39.63 -10.97 2.16
N LEU A 549 -39.22 -12.21 2.45
CA LEU A 549 -38.36 -13.00 1.55
C LEU A 549 -39.02 -13.18 0.18
N LYS A 550 -40.31 -13.51 0.14
CA LYS A 550 -41.03 -13.70 -1.11
C LYS A 550 -41.11 -12.43 -1.95
N ASP A 551 -41.40 -11.29 -1.34
CA ASP A 551 -41.56 -10.02 -2.06
C ASP A 551 -40.22 -9.53 -2.66
N HIS A 552 -39.11 -9.82 -2.01
CA HIS A 552 -37.75 -9.47 -2.48
C HIS A 552 -37.16 -10.47 -3.49
N LEU A 553 -37.84 -11.58 -3.81
CA LEU A 553 -37.43 -12.47 -4.91
C LEU A 553 -37.88 -11.98 -6.29
N LYS A 554 -38.73 -10.95 -6.35
CA LYS A 554 -39.21 -10.41 -7.63
C LYS A 554 -38.07 -9.67 -8.33
N PRO A 555 -37.81 -9.91 -9.64
CA PRO A 555 -36.77 -9.19 -10.37
C PRO A 555 -36.96 -7.67 -10.27
N GLY A 556 -35.90 -6.95 -9.90
CA GLY A 556 -35.91 -5.50 -9.73
C GLY A 556 -36.66 -4.99 -8.49
N SER A 557 -36.93 -5.84 -7.50
CA SER A 557 -37.55 -5.43 -6.23
C SER A 557 -36.60 -4.71 -5.28
N ALA A 558 -35.30 -5.01 -5.36
CA ALA A 558 -34.21 -4.40 -4.61
C ALA A 558 -32.90 -4.48 -5.41
N GLU A 559 -31.79 -3.98 -4.87
CA GLU A 559 -30.46 -4.21 -5.42
C GLU A 559 -30.11 -5.71 -5.43
N ASP A 560 -29.38 -6.16 -6.46
CA ASP A 560 -29.02 -7.58 -6.65
C ASP A 560 -28.29 -8.16 -5.43
N ASP A 561 -27.44 -7.37 -4.76
CA ASP A 561 -26.74 -7.77 -3.53
C ASP A 561 -27.75 -8.16 -2.43
N LEU A 562 -28.87 -7.44 -2.26
CA LEU A 562 -29.91 -7.78 -1.28
C LEU A 562 -30.74 -8.99 -1.71
N ILE A 563 -31.11 -9.07 -2.99
CA ILE A 563 -31.86 -10.23 -3.53
C ILE A 563 -31.05 -11.51 -3.34
N LEU A 564 -29.73 -11.46 -3.60
CA LEU A 564 -28.85 -12.59 -3.40
C LEU A 564 -28.80 -13.04 -1.93
N GLU A 565 -28.70 -12.11 -0.98
CA GLU A 565 -28.76 -12.46 0.45
C GLU A 565 -30.12 -13.07 0.84
N VAL A 566 -31.23 -12.65 0.22
CA VAL A 566 -32.55 -13.27 0.40
C VAL A 566 -32.53 -14.73 -0.08
N VAL A 567 -31.95 -15.01 -1.25
CA VAL A 567 -31.80 -16.38 -1.76
C VAL A 567 -30.96 -17.23 -0.80
N ILE A 568 -29.83 -16.70 -0.32
CA ILE A 568 -28.94 -17.38 0.62
C ILE A 568 -29.67 -17.65 1.95
N MET A 569 -30.43 -16.69 2.45
CA MET A 569 -31.24 -16.84 3.67
C MET A 569 -32.30 -17.95 3.49
N ILE A 570 -33.01 -17.98 2.36
CA ILE A 570 -33.96 -19.06 2.04
C ILE A 570 -33.26 -20.42 2.07
N GLY A 571 -32.06 -20.52 1.50
CA GLY A 571 -31.26 -21.75 1.54
C GLY A 571 -30.86 -22.17 2.95
N THR A 572 -30.62 -21.19 3.84
CA THR A 572 -30.29 -21.43 5.26
C THR A 572 -31.48 -22.04 6.00
N VAL A 573 -32.63 -21.38 5.96
CA VAL A 573 -33.82 -21.83 6.70
C VAL A 573 -34.44 -23.08 6.11
N SER A 574 -34.22 -23.35 4.82
CA SER A 574 -34.72 -24.56 4.16
C SER A 574 -33.95 -25.83 4.53
N MET A 575 -32.92 -25.74 5.38
CA MET A 575 -32.32 -26.92 6.01
C MET A 575 -33.33 -27.63 6.93
N ASP A 576 -34.28 -26.89 7.52
CA ASP A 576 -35.32 -27.44 8.37
C ASP A 576 -36.57 -27.81 7.54
N ASP A 577 -37.08 -29.02 7.75
CA ASP A 577 -38.25 -29.55 7.02
C ASP A 577 -39.51 -28.66 7.21
N SER A 578 -39.76 -28.17 8.42
CA SER A 578 -40.95 -27.33 8.71
C SER A 578 -40.86 -25.95 8.06
N CYS A 579 -39.67 -25.36 8.00
CA CYS A 579 -39.38 -24.13 7.28
C CYS A 579 -39.54 -24.32 5.77
N ALA A 580 -38.93 -25.37 5.20
CA ALA A 580 -39.04 -25.69 3.78
C ALA A 580 -40.51 -25.89 3.36
N ALA A 581 -41.30 -26.62 4.17
CA ALA A 581 -42.73 -26.78 3.95
C ALA A 581 -43.51 -25.45 4.00
N THR A 582 -43.12 -24.53 4.90
CA THR A 582 -43.72 -23.19 4.99
C THR A 582 -43.39 -22.34 3.76
N MET A 583 -42.14 -22.41 3.27
CA MET A 583 -41.71 -21.71 2.05
C MET A 583 -42.39 -22.24 0.79
N ALA A 584 -42.56 -23.56 0.67
CA ALA A 584 -43.30 -24.15 -0.45
C ALA A 584 -44.76 -23.67 -0.47
N LYS A 585 -45.44 -23.67 0.68
CA LYS A 585 -46.84 -23.20 0.79
C LYS A 585 -47.02 -21.72 0.49
N SER A 586 -46.00 -20.90 0.77
CA SER A 586 -46.04 -19.46 0.50
C SER A 586 -45.78 -19.13 -0.98
N GLY A 587 -45.36 -20.11 -1.80
CA GLY A 587 -45.06 -19.91 -3.21
C GLY A 587 -43.68 -19.33 -3.48
N ILE A 588 -42.70 -19.57 -2.60
CA ILE A 588 -41.30 -19.18 -2.82
C ILE A 588 -40.64 -20.02 -3.92
N ILE A 589 -40.96 -21.31 -4.04
CA ILE A 589 -40.36 -22.17 -5.08
C ILE A 589 -40.63 -21.63 -6.50
N PRO A 590 -41.88 -21.31 -6.90
CA PRO A 590 -42.10 -20.66 -8.19
C PRO A 590 -41.37 -19.32 -8.35
N ALA A 591 -41.33 -18.48 -7.30
CA ALA A 591 -40.63 -17.20 -7.34
C ALA A 591 -39.11 -17.36 -7.56
N LEU A 592 -38.48 -18.39 -6.97
CA LEU A 592 -37.08 -18.73 -7.22
C LEU A 592 -36.84 -19.15 -8.67
N ILE A 593 -37.77 -19.88 -9.29
CA ILE A 593 -37.66 -20.26 -10.71
C ILE A 593 -37.84 -19.05 -11.63
N GLU A 594 -38.76 -18.14 -11.31
CA GLU A 594 -38.89 -16.87 -12.03
C GLU A 594 -37.61 -16.02 -11.93
N LEU A 595 -37.01 -15.94 -10.73
CA LEU A 595 -35.75 -15.23 -10.53
C LEU A 595 -34.59 -15.91 -11.26
N LEU A 596 -34.49 -17.24 -11.21
CA LEU A 596 -33.50 -18.00 -11.95
C LEU A 596 -33.58 -17.70 -13.44
N ASN A 597 -34.79 -17.59 -13.97
CA ASN A 597 -35.01 -17.26 -15.38
C ASN A 597 -34.64 -15.83 -15.75
N ALA A 598 -34.80 -14.90 -14.80
CA ALA A 598 -34.41 -13.52 -15.00
C ALA A 598 -32.88 -13.32 -14.91
N GLN A 599 -32.19 -14.09 -14.05
CA GLN A 599 -30.77 -13.94 -13.73
C GLN A 599 -29.91 -15.10 -14.27
N GLN A 600 -30.26 -15.70 -15.42
CA GLN A 600 -29.53 -16.84 -16.00
C GLN A 600 -28.09 -16.52 -16.41
N GLU A 601 -27.75 -15.24 -16.60
CA GLU A 601 -26.41 -14.79 -16.97
C GLU A 601 -25.48 -14.57 -15.76
N ASP A 602 -26.02 -14.58 -14.53
CA ASP A 602 -25.24 -14.43 -13.29
C ASP A 602 -25.03 -15.79 -12.62
N ASP A 603 -23.81 -16.32 -12.76
CA ASP A 603 -23.37 -17.59 -12.18
C ASP A 603 -23.63 -17.70 -10.66
N GLU A 604 -23.54 -16.60 -9.90
CA GLU A 604 -23.74 -16.64 -8.46
C GLU A 604 -25.23 -16.82 -8.12
N PHE A 605 -26.12 -16.08 -8.80
CA PHE A 605 -27.56 -16.29 -8.66
C PHE A 605 -27.95 -17.73 -9.04
N VAL A 606 -27.44 -18.21 -10.18
CA VAL A 606 -27.69 -19.59 -10.63
C VAL A 606 -27.21 -20.59 -9.59
N CYS A 607 -25.97 -20.45 -9.10
CA CYS A 607 -25.38 -21.35 -8.11
C CYS A 607 -26.18 -21.37 -6.80
N GLN A 608 -26.51 -20.20 -6.25
CA GLN A 608 -27.23 -20.10 -4.97
C GLN A 608 -28.68 -20.59 -5.10
N ILE A 609 -29.39 -20.26 -6.18
CA ILE A 609 -30.77 -20.75 -6.39
C ILE A 609 -30.77 -22.28 -6.56
N VAL A 610 -29.84 -22.83 -7.35
CA VAL A 610 -29.69 -24.29 -7.49
C VAL A 610 -29.36 -24.94 -6.15
N TYR A 611 -28.55 -24.29 -5.29
CA TYR A 611 -28.31 -24.75 -3.92
C TYR A 611 -29.56 -24.71 -3.05
N VAL A 612 -30.43 -23.70 -3.17
CA VAL A 612 -31.73 -23.68 -2.48
C VAL A 612 -32.59 -24.86 -2.94
N LEU A 613 -32.65 -25.13 -4.24
CA LEU A 613 -33.40 -26.27 -4.78
C LEU A 613 -32.82 -27.61 -4.30
N TYR A 614 -31.50 -27.72 -4.22
CA TYR A 614 -30.81 -28.88 -3.61
C TYR A 614 -31.27 -29.10 -2.17
N GLN A 615 -31.29 -28.05 -1.34
CA GLN A 615 -31.74 -28.15 0.05
C GLN A 615 -33.23 -28.55 0.14
N MET A 616 -34.07 -27.93 -0.70
CA MET A 616 -35.50 -28.19 -0.68
C MET A 616 -35.86 -29.56 -1.26
N VAL A 617 -35.15 -30.12 -2.25
CA VAL A 617 -35.53 -31.40 -2.87
C VAL A 617 -35.33 -32.61 -1.93
N VAL A 618 -34.48 -32.45 -0.90
CA VAL A 618 -34.28 -33.44 0.15
C VAL A 618 -35.58 -33.69 0.93
N HIS A 619 -36.37 -32.64 1.19
CA HIS A 619 -37.61 -32.74 1.96
C HIS A 619 -38.77 -33.24 1.10
N GLN A 620 -39.60 -34.13 1.65
CA GLN A 620 -40.67 -34.78 0.90
C GLN A 620 -41.75 -33.77 0.45
N VAL A 621 -42.09 -32.80 1.30
CA VAL A 621 -43.20 -31.85 1.08
C VAL A 621 -42.93 -30.90 -0.09
N THR A 622 -41.67 -30.56 -0.30
CA THR A 622 -41.19 -29.60 -1.31
C THR A 622 -40.79 -30.29 -2.61
N ARG A 623 -40.33 -31.55 -2.54
CA ARG A 623 -39.92 -32.34 -3.71
C ARG A 623 -41.02 -32.46 -4.77
N ASP A 624 -42.25 -32.75 -4.36
CA ASP A 624 -43.38 -32.85 -5.30
C ASP A 624 -43.62 -31.53 -6.03
N VAL A 625 -43.53 -30.39 -5.33
CA VAL A 625 -43.69 -29.05 -5.92
C VAL A 625 -42.56 -28.77 -6.92
N ILE A 626 -41.31 -29.08 -6.58
CA ILE A 626 -40.15 -28.88 -7.46
C ILE A 626 -40.27 -29.73 -8.72
N ILE A 627 -40.58 -31.02 -8.59
CA ILE A 627 -40.58 -31.97 -9.72
C ILE A 627 -41.82 -31.78 -10.62
N LYS A 628 -43.00 -31.60 -10.04
CA LYS A 628 -44.27 -31.65 -10.79
C LYS A 628 -44.83 -30.27 -11.13
N ASP A 629 -44.65 -29.30 -10.24
CA ASP A 629 -45.30 -27.99 -10.36
C ASP A 629 -44.37 -26.92 -10.94
N THR A 630 -43.11 -27.25 -11.24
CA THR A 630 -42.15 -26.31 -11.83
C THR A 630 -41.34 -26.89 -13.00
N GLN A 631 -40.63 -26.03 -13.72
CA GLN A 631 -39.68 -26.41 -14.77
C GLN A 631 -38.26 -26.68 -14.24
N ALA A 632 -38.07 -26.74 -12.91
CA ALA A 632 -36.76 -26.90 -12.30
C ALA A 632 -35.97 -28.12 -12.83
N PRO A 633 -36.56 -29.32 -13.02
CA PRO A 633 -35.81 -30.46 -13.55
C PRO A 633 -35.23 -30.22 -14.95
N ALA A 634 -35.98 -29.54 -15.83
CA ALA A 634 -35.51 -29.22 -17.19
C ALA A 634 -34.33 -28.24 -17.14
N TYR A 635 -34.45 -27.17 -16.34
CA TYR A 635 -33.35 -26.20 -16.15
C TYR A 635 -32.09 -26.85 -15.57
N LEU A 636 -32.24 -27.72 -14.58
CA LEU A 636 -31.10 -28.43 -13.99
C LEU A 636 -30.41 -29.34 -15.03
N ILE A 637 -31.18 -30.02 -15.89
CA ILE A 637 -30.61 -30.82 -16.98
C ILE A 637 -29.76 -29.94 -17.92
N ASP A 638 -30.22 -28.75 -18.27
CA ASP A 638 -29.46 -27.81 -19.11
C ASP A 638 -28.16 -27.34 -18.42
N LEU A 639 -28.20 -27.14 -17.10
CA LEU A 639 -27.06 -26.71 -16.27
C LEU A 639 -26.06 -27.83 -15.93
N MET A 640 -26.38 -29.09 -16.25
CA MET A 640 -25.54 -30.25 -15.92
C MET A 640 -24.12 -30.16 -16.52
N HIS A 641 -24.00 -29.44 -17.64
CA HIS A 641 -22.75 -29.23 -18.38
C HIS A 641 -22.30 -27.77 -18.40
N ASP A 642 -22.74 -26.99 -17.42
CA ASP A 642 -22.36 -25.58 -17.28
C ASP A 642 -20.83 -25.38 -17.22
N LYS A 643 -20.32 -24.20 -17.58
CA LYS A 643 -18.88 -23.92 -17.52
C LYS A 643 -18.35 -23.84 -16.09
N ASN A 644 -19.17 -23.39 -15.15
CA ASN A 644 -18.84 -23.25 -13.75
C ASN A 644 -18.87 -24.61 -13.02
N ALA A 645 -17.75 -24.97 -12.39
CA ALA A 645 -17.61 -26.27 -11.75
C ALA A 645 -18.51 -26.46 -10.53
N GLU A 646 -18.78 -25.40 -9.77
CA GLU A 646 -19.64 -25.48 -8.59
C GLU A 646 -21.12 -25.61 -8.98
N ILE A 647 -21.56 -24.87 -10.01
CA ILE A 647 -22.92 -25.03 -10.58
C ILE A 647 -23.12 -26.47 -11.03
N ARG A 648 -22.19 -27.02 -11.84
CA ARG A 648 -22.27 -28.42 -12.27
C ARG A 648 -22.37 -29.37 -11.08
N LYS A 649 -21.56 -29.16 -10.03
CA LYS A 649 -21.52 -30.05 -8.87
C LYS A 649 -22.83 -30.05 -8.09
N VAL A 650 -23.35 -28.87 -7.72
CA VAL A 650 -24.61 -28.75 -6.97
C VAL A 650 -25.78 -29.21 -7.83
N CYS A 651 -25.78 -28.88 -9.12
CA CYS A 651 -26.78 -29.32 -10.07
C CYS A 651 -26.84 -30.85 -10.19
N ASN A 652 -25.69 -31.51 -10.43
CA ASN A 652 -25.63 -32.98 -10.52
C ASN A 652 -26.15 -33.66 -9.24
N ASN A 653 -25.74 -33.16 -8.06
CA ASN A 653 -26.25 -33.69 -6.79
C ASN A 653 -27.78 -33.54 -6.66
N THR A 654 -28.33 -32.42 -7.15
CA THR A 654 -29.77 -32.18 -7.14
C THR A 654 -30.50 -33.12 -8.10
N LEU A 655 -29.97 -33.29 -9.31
CA LEU A 655 -30.51 -34.20 -10.32
C LEU A 655 -30.46 -35.66 -9.86
N ASP A 656 -29.40 -36.08 -9.18
CA ASP A 656 -29.29 -37.44 -8.66
C ASP A 656 -30.38 -37.71 -7.60
N ILE A 657 -30.65 -36.74 -6.71
CA ILE A 657 -31.78 -36.85 -5.78
C ILE A 657 -33.11 -36.92 -6.54
N ILE A 658 -33.33 -36.08 -7.55
CA ILE A 658 -34.57 -36.11 -8.36
C ILE A 658 -34.74 -37.47 -9.05
N ALA A 659 -33.68 -38.01 -9.63
CA ALA A 659 -33.69 -39.29 -10.34
C ALA A 659 -34.08 -40.47 -9.44
N GLU A 660 -33.74 -40.43 -8.15
CA GLU A 660 -34.16 -41.47 -7.19
C GLU A 660 -35.68 -41.53 -6.99
N TYR A 661 -36.41 -40.43 -7.21
CA TYR A 661 -37.83 -40.31 -6.87
C TYR A 661 -38.77 -40.16 -8.08
N ASP A 662 -38.29 -39.69 -9.23
CA ASP A 662 -39.08 -39.59 -10.44
C ASP A 662 -38.45 -40.33 -11.62
N LYS A 663 -39.06 -41.44 -12.01
CA LYS A 663 -38.56 -42.32 -13.08
C LYS A 663 -38.56 -41.67 -14.46
N GLU A 664 -39.45 -40.70 -14.70
CA GLU A 664 -39.47 -39.99 -15.98
C GLU A 664 -38.28 -39.04 -16.10
N CYS A 665 -38.01 -38.27 -15.04
CA CYS A 665 -36.81 -37.45 -14.92
C CYS A 665 -35.55 -38.30 -14.93
N GLU A 666 -35.51 -39.44 -14.24
CA GLU A 666 -34.38 -40.38 -14.26
C GLU A 666 -33.99 -40.75 -15.71
N ARG A 667 -34.97 -41.17 -16.52
CA ARG A 667 -34.74 -41.50 -17.93
C ARG A 667 -34.20 -40.30 -18.72
N LYS A 668 -34.77 -39.11 -18.51
CA LYS A 668 -34.32 -37.87 -19.20
C LYS A 668 -32.89 -37.50 -18.82
N ILE A 669 -32.55 -37.56 -17.52
CA ILE A 669 -31.22 -37.27 -16.99
C ILE A 669 -30.19 -38.27 -17.55
N GLN A 670 -30.51 -39.58 -17.53
CA GLN A 670 -29.63 -40.62 -18.08
C GLN A 670 -29.43 -40.46 -19.59
N SER A 671 -30.50 -40.12 -20.32
CA SER A 671 -30.46 -39.85 -21.76
C SER A 671 -29.52 -38.69 -22.08
N GLU A 672 -29.63 -37.57 -21.36
CA GLU A 672 -28.74 -36.42 -21.58
C GLU A 672 -27.29 -36.68 -21.14
N LYS A 673 -27.07 -37.36 -20.00
CA LYS A 673 -25.73 -37.81 -19.59
C LYS A 673 -25.10 -38.70 -20.67
N PHE A 674 -25.88 -39.59 -21.30
CA PHE A 674 -25.43 -40.43 -22.41
C PHE A 674 -25.13 -39.60 -23.67
N ARG A 675 -26.00 -38.67 -24.05
CA ARG A 675 -25.81 -37.79 -25.22
C ARG A 675 -24.53 -36.98 -25.10
N TRP A 676 -24.30 -36.40 -23.93
CA TRP A 676 -23.12 -35.60 -23.69
C TRP A 676 -21.84 -36.42 -23.75
N HIS A 677 -21.81 -37.55 -23.04
CA HIS A 677 -20.66 -38.48 -23.05
C HIS A 677 -20.31 -38.96 -24.47
N ASN A 678 -21.34 -39.21 -25.29
CA ASN A 678 -21.19 -39.75 -26.64
C ASN A 678 -21.37 -38.68 -27.73
N SER A 679 -21.30 -37.39 -27.41
CA SER A 679 -21.62 -36.28 -28.32
C SER A 679 -20.85 -36.33 -29.64
N GLN A 680 -19.55 -36.57 -29.60
CA GLN A 680 -18.71 -36.72 -30.80
C GLN A 680 -19.11 -37.94 -31.64
N TRP A 681 -19.48 -39.04 -30.99
CA TRP A 681 -19.94 -40.24 -31.69
C TRP A 681 -21.31 -40.01 -32.34
N LEU A 682 -22.24 -39.35 -31.63
CA LEU A 682 -23.55 -38.97 -32.15
C LEU A 682 -23.44 -38.04 -33.36
N GLU A 683 -22.57 -37.02 -33.29
CA GLU A 683 -22.30 -36.12 -34.42
C GLU A 683 -21.75 -36.89 -35.64
N MET A 684 -20.87 -37.87 -35.44
CA MET A 684 -20.37 -38.73 -36.52
C MET A 684 -21.44 -39.64 -37.12
N VAL A 685 -22.37 -40.14 -36.30
CA VAL A 685 -23.49 -41.00 -36.73
C VAL A 685 -24.54 -40.19 -37.50
N GLU A 686 -24.88 -38.98 -37.02
CA GLU A 686 -25.79 -38.06 -37.71
C GLU A 686 -25.22 -37.59 -39.06
N ASN A 687 -23.94 -37.23 -39.10
CA ASN A 687 -23.25 -36.85 -40.33
C ASN A 687 -23.08 -38.02 -41.32
N ARG A 688 -23.11 -39.28 -40.86
CA ARG A 688 -23.17 -40.46 -41.74
C ARG A 688 -24.57 -40.75 -42.26
N ALA A 689 -25.62 -40.41 -41.51
CA ALA A 689 -27.00 -40.59 -41.93
C ALA A 689 -27.43 -39.58 -43.01
N MET A 690 -26.80 -38.40 -43.06
CA MET A 690 -26.94 -37.38 -44.10
C MET A 690 -25.79 -37.48 -45.11
N GLY A 691 -25.94 -38.24 -46.20
CA GLY A 691 -24.92 -38.31 -47.26
C GLY A 691 -24.72 -36.96 -47.99
N ASP A 692 -23.55 -36.80 -48.63
CA ASP A 692 -23.06 -35.59 -49.36
C ASP A 692 -23.96 -35.12 -50.54
N ASP A 693 -25.04 -35.84 -50.85
CA ASP A 693 -25.96 -35.53 -51.97
C ASP A 693 -27.41 -35.24 -51.53
N GLY A 694 -27.71 -35.14 -50.23
CA GLY A 694 -29.07 -34.77 -49.76
C GLY A 694 -30.18 -35.80 -50.04
N GLU A 695 -29.81 -37.04 -50.38
CA GLU A 695 -30.73 -38.19 -50.49
C GLU A 695 -30.64 -39.03 -49.20
N PRO A 696 -31.78 -39.46 -48.59
CA PRO A 696 -31.75 -40.35 -47.43
C PRO A 696 -31.12 -41.69 -47.82
N PHE A 697 -30.20 -42.21 -47.01
CA PHE A 697 -29.68 -43.57 -47.18
C PHE A 697 -30.81 -44.59 -46.98
N MET A 698 -31.42 -45.03 -48.08
CA MET A 698 -32.36 -46.14 -48.13
C MET A 698 -31.58 -47.46 -48.05
N PHE A 699 -31.49 -48.05 -46.86
CA PHE A 699 -31.15 -49.47 -46.71
C PHE A 699 -32.29 -50.19 -45.98
N GLY A 700 -33.16 -50.83 -46.77
CA GLY A 700 -34.25 -51.70 -46.32
C GLY A 700 -35.22 -52.00 -47.47
N ASP A 701 -35.48 -53.29 -47.73
CA ASP A 701 -36.33 -53.81 -48.84
C ASP A 701 -37.85 -53.61 -48.61
N ASP A 702 -38.24 -52.94 -47.53
CA ASP A 702 -39.64 -52.59 -47.28
C ASP A 702 -39.77 -51.07 -47.33
N GLY A 703 -40.36 -50.56 -48.42
CA GLY A 703 -40.47 -49.14 -48.74
C GLY A 703 -41.36 -48.33 -47.80
N GLU A 704 -40.95 -48.15 -46.55
CA GLU A 704 -41.44 -47.08 -45.68
C GLU A 704 -40.35 -46.00 -45.53
N ALA A 705 -40.76 -44.76 -45.80
CA ALA A 705 -39.86 -43.62 -45.78
C ALA A 705 -39.29 -43.40 -44.37
N PHE A 706 -37.96 -43.30 -44.28
CA PHE A 706 -37.15 -42.98 -43.09
C PHE A 706 -37.36 -41.54 -42.55
N MET A 707 -38.55 -40.95 -42.73
CA MET A 707 -38.93 -39.69 -42.11
C MET A 707 -39.77 -39.95 -40.86
N HIS A 708 -39.16 -40.54 -39.85
CA HIS A 708 -39.58 -40.28 -38.48
C HIS A 708 -38.57 -39.37 -37.79
N ASN A 709 -39.01 -38.13 -37.56
CA ASN A 709 -38.48 -37.14 -36.61
C ASN A 709 -38.51 -37.68 -35.16
N GLY A 710 -38.07 -38.92 -34.94
CA GLY A 710 -37.90 -39.54 -33.64
C GLY A 710 -36.45 -39.44 -33.20
N ASP A 711 -36.27 -39.16 -31.91
CA ASP A 711 -35.00 -39.08 -31.20
C ASP A 711 -34.08 -40.26 -31.58
N ILE A 712 -32.80 -39.98 -31.85
CA ILE A 712 -31.83 -40.99 -32.29
C ILE A 712 -31.67 -42.13 -31.26
N LEU A 713 -31.96 -41.84 -29.99
CA LEU A 713 -31.95 -42.79 -28.87
C LEU A 713 -33.21 -43.67 -28.78
N GLU A 714 -34.29 -43.30 -29.46
CA GLU A 714 -35.53 -44.08 -29.53
C GLU A 714 -35.56 -45.01 -30.76
N ARG A 715 -34.51 -44.98 -31.59
CA ARG A 715 -34.36 -45.84 -32.77
C ARG A 715 -33.70 -47.17 -32.37
N HIS A 716 -34.50 -48.23 -32.28
CA HIS A 716 -34.02 -49.58 -31.99
C HIS A 716 -33.01 -50.12 -33.04
N ASP A 717 -32.98 -49.53 -34.23
CA ASP A 717 -32.30 -50.08 -35.41
C ASP A 717 -30.85 -49.57 -35.56
N LEU A 718 -30.45 -48.56 -34.79
CA LEU A 718 -29.09 -48.00 -34.82
C LEU A 718 -28.08 -48.84 -34.00
N PHE A 719 -28.57 -49.66 -33.08
CA PHE A 719 -27.75 -50.49 -32.20
C PHE A 719 -27.54 -51.92 -32.71
N TYR A 720 -28.15 -52.27 -33.85
CA TYR A 720 -27.97 -53.58 -34.50
C TYR A 720 -27.34 -53.41 -35.89
N THR A 721 -26.05 -53.71 -36.00
CA THR A 721 -25.42 -54.00 -37.30
C THR A 721 -25.96 -55.34 -37.85
N ALA A 722 -26.07 -55.43 -39.18
CA ALA A 722 -26.63 -56.56 -39.92
C ALA A 722 -25.91 -57.92 -39.75
N ASP A 723 -24.84 -57.98 -38.96
CA ASP A 723 -24.18 -59.24 -38.59
C ASP A 723 -24.60 -59.62 -37.17
N GLY A 724 -25.74 -60.29 -37.08
CA GLY A 724 -26.35 -60.69 -35.81
C GLY A 724 -25.42 -61.55 -34.94
N ILE A 725 -24.82 -60.94 -33.91
CA ILE A 725 -24.23 -61.65 -32.77
C ILE A 725 -24.40 -60.81 -31.49
N ILE A 726 -25.60 -60.79 -30.89
CA ILE A 726 -25.80 -60.62 -29.44
C ILE A 726 -27.00 -61.50 -29.03
N PRO A 727 -26.90 -62.42 -28.05
CA PRO A 727 -28.05 -63.17 -27.55
C PRO A 727 -28.97 -62.26 -26.73
N ALA A 728 -30.26 -62.60 -26.68
CA ALA A 728 -31.33 -61.84 -26.05
C ALA A 728 -31.31 -61.81 -24.50
N ASP A 729 -30.12 -61.78 -23.88
CA ASP A 729 -29.98 -61.59 -22.42
C ASP A 729 -28.95 -60.48 -22.15
N GLY A 730 -29.45 -59.38 -21.56
CA GLY A 730 -28.82 -58.06 -21.55
C GLY A 730 -27.69 -57.89 -20.54
N THR A 731 -26.48 -58.31 -20.88
CA THR A 731 -25.26 -57.91 -20.16
C THR A 731 -24.11 -57.64 -21.13
N ILE A 732 -23.63 -56.40 -21.19
CA ILE A 732 -22.38 -56.03 -21.86
C ILE A 732 -21.41 -55.52 -20.79
N SER A 733 -20.28 -56.23 -20.62
CA SER A 733 -19.20 -55.84 -19.70
C SER A 733 -18.19 -54.90 -20.39
N PRO A 734 -17.48 -54.01 -19.67
CA PRO A 734 -16.68 -52.92 -20.23
C PRO A 734 -15.36 -53.32 -20.93
N GLU A 735 -15.09 -54.60 -21.19
CA GLU A 735 -13.77 -55.06 -21.66
C GLU A 735 -13.63 -55.16 -23.19
N PHE A 736 -14.63 -54.75 -23.98
CA PHE A 736 -14.61 -54.95 -25.43
C PHE A 736 -13.92 -53.83 -26.25
N PHE A 737 -13.42 -52.76 -25.62
CA PHE A 737 -12.86 -51.60 -26.33
C PHE A 737 -11.33 -51.46 -26.30
N THR A 738 -10.60 -52.39 -25.68
CA THR A 738 -9.13 -52.26 -25.51
C THR A 738 -8.26 -52.70 -26.69
N ASP A 739 -8.82 -53.30 -27.75
CA ASP A 739 -8.00 -53.98 -28.79
C ASP A 739 -7.73 -53.20 -30.09
N TYR A 740 -8.12 -51.93 -30.20
CA TYR A 740 -7.81 -51.12 -31.41
C TYR A 740 -6.63 -50.14 -31.28
N GLN A 741 -5.81 -50.26 -30.22
CA GLN A 741 -4.74 -49.29 -29.93
C GLN A 741 -3.31 -49.72 -30.30
N ASN A 742 -3.10 -50.81 -31.04
CA ASN A 742 -1.75 -51.23 -31.46
C ASN A 742 -1.66 -51.49 -32.98
N GLY A 743 -1.33 -50.44 -33.74
CA GLY A 743 -0.92 -50.50 -35.14
C GLY A 743 -0.14 -49.24 -35.55
N ASP A 744 1.08 -49.44 -36.06
CA ASP A 744 2.18 -48.49 -36.16
C ASP A 744 2.06 -47.43 -37.30
N ILE A 745 2.40 -46.20 -36.94
CA ILE A 745 2.79 -44.93 -37.63
C ILE A 745 2.57 -44.77 -39.16
N GLY A 746 1.87 -43.68 -39.51
CA GLY A 746 1.98 -42.94 -40.78
C GLY A 746 1.65 -41.45 -40.62
N GLN A 747 2.65 -40.58 -40.80
CA GLN A 747 2.68 -39.11 -40.63
C GLN A 747 1.45 -38.31 -41.12
N ALA A 748 0.89 -37.44 -40.27
CA ALA A 748 0.76 -35.97 -40.44
C ALA A 748 -0.25 -35.32 -39.47
N GLY A 749 0.15 -34.24 -38.78
CA GLY A 749 -0.76 -33.23 -38.21
C GLY A 749 -1.05 -33.34 -36.70
N GLY A 750 -0.50 -32.43 -35.90
CA GLY A 750 -0.51 -32.46 -34.43
C GLY A 750 -1.88 -32.30 -33.74
N PHE A 751 -2.07 -33.11 -32.69
CA PHE A 751 -3.04 -32.93 -31.61
C PHE A 751 -2.50 -31.98 -30.53
N PRO A 752 -3.36 -31.22 -29.83
CA PRO A 752 -3.16 -30.97 -28.40
C PRO A 752 -4.40 -31.42 -27.62
N GLY A 753 -4.29 -32.54 -26.90
CA GLY A 753 -5.35 -33.06 -26.05
C GLY A 753 -4.75 -33.90 -24.92
N SER A 754 -4.26 -33.25 -23.87
CA SER A 754 -3.98 -33.90 -22.59
C SER A 754 -5.25 -33.76 -21.74
N MET A 755 -6.19 -34.70 -21.88
CA MET A 755 -7.28 -34.85 -20.93
C MET A 755 -6.75 -35.59 -19.69
N ASN A 756 -6.75 -34.89 -18.57
CA ASN A 756 -6.42 -35.44 -17.24
C ASN A 756 -7.50 -36.48 -16.83
N PRO A 757 -7.10 -37.69 -16.40
CA PRO A 757 -8.00 -38.67 -15.82
C PRO A 757 -8.22 -38.37 -14.32
N ASP A 758 -8.92 -37.28 -14.01
CA ASP A 758 -9.38 -36.96 -12.64
C ASP A 758 -10.91 -36.77 -12.55
N MET A 759 -11.65 -37.09 -13.62
CA MET A 759 -13.09 -36.81 -13.71
C MET A 759 -14.01 -37.84 -13.01
N PHE A 760 -13.46 -38.72 -12.18
CA PHE A 760 -14.24 -39.70 -11.38
C PHE A 760 -13.74 -39.84 -9.93
N GLY A 761 -13.23 -38.76 -9.35
CA GLY A 761 -13.05 -38.67 -7.91
C GLY A 761 -14.38 -38.36 -7.21
N GLN A 762 -15.05 -39.36 -6.64
CA GLN A 762 -16.10 -39.16 -5.64
C GLN A 762 -15.54 -38.35 -4.46
N SER A 763 -15.67 -37.03 -4.56
CA SER A 763 -15.52 -36.13 -3.42
C SER A 763 -16.89 -36.09 -2.75
N THR A 764 -17.11 -36.99 -1.78
CA THR A 764 -18.31 -37.00 -0.95
C THR A 764 -18.49 -35.62 -0.33
N VAL A 765 -19.55 -34.92 -0.71
CA VAL A 765 -20.01 -33.72 0.00
C VAL A 765 -20.37 -34.15 1.42
N THR A 766 -19.66 -33.62 2.42
CA THR A 766 -20.18 -33.59 3.79
C THR A 766 -21.51 -32.87 3.75
N PRO A 767 -22.63 -33.46 4.22
CA PRO A 767 -23.93 -32.80 4.19
C PRO A 767 -23.83 -31.40 4.82
N GLY A 768 -24.23 -30.37 4.08
CA GLY A 768 -24.34 -28.99 4.60
C GLY A 768 -23.28 -27.97 4.20
N GLN A 769 -22.24 -28.31 3.41
CA GLN A 769 -21.31 -27.28 2.90
C GLN A 769 -21.95 -26.47 1.74
N ARG A 770 -22.20 -25.18 1.97
CA ARG A 770 -22.69 -24.21 0.97
C ARG A 770 -21.57 -23.79 -0.01
N PRO A 771 -21.86 -23.53 -1.29
CA PRO A 771 -20.93 -22.84 -2.19
C PRO A 771 -20.49 -21.50 -1.61
N ALA A 772 -19.18 -21.21 -1.61
CA ALA A 772 -18.67 -19.93 -1.12
C ALA A 772 -19.21 -18.78 -1.99
N THR A 773 -19.78 -17.75 -1.36
CA THR A 773 -20.34 -16.60 -2.09
C THR A 773 -19.24 -15.60 -2.39
N THR A 774 -19.17 -15.15 -3.65
CA THR A 774 -18.18 -14.15 -4.07
C THR A 774 -18.52 -12.75 -3.53
N TYR A 775 -19.80 -12.51 -3.23
CA TYR A 775 -20.34 -11.24 -2.72
C TYR A 775 -20.21 -11.09 -1.18
N GLY A 776 -20.09 -12.18 -0.43
CA GLY A 776 -19.92 -12.15 1.03
C GLY A 776 -18.48 -11.88 1.48
N THR A 777 -17.51 -12.18 0.62
CA THR A 777 -16.09 -11.88 0.81
C THR A 777 -15.64 -10.76 -0.12
N ARG A 778 -16.27 -9.58 -0.08
CA ARG A 778 -15.74 -8.38 -0.76
C ARG A 778 -14.74 -7.63 0.16
N PRO A 779 -13.42 -7.92 0.12
CA PRO A 779 -12.39 -6.96 0.52
C PRO A 779 -12.17 -5.88 -0.57
N ASP A 780 -12.96 -5.90 -1.65
CA ASP A 780 -12.66 -5.18 -2.90
C ASP A 780 -13.04 -3.70 -2.91
N GLU A 781 -13.72 -3.20 -1.88
CA GLU A 781 -13.66 -1.77 -1.61
C GLU A 781 -12.29 -1.45 -1.01
N GLN A 782 -11.29 -1.33 -1.89
CA GLN A 782 -9.99 -0.80 -1.52
C GLN A 782 -10.16 0.69 -1.17
N PHE A 783 -10.62 0.96 0.05
CA PHE A 783 -10.98 2.31 0.53
C PHE A 783 -9.85 3.35 0.40
N PHE A 784 -8.59 2.92 0.19
CA PHE A 784 -7.39 3.76 0.39
C PHE A 784 -6.39 3.81 -0.78
N TYR A 785 -6.82 3.65 -2.03
CA TYR A 785 -5.93 3.96 -3.17
C TYR A 785 -5.67 5.46 -3.37
N SER A 786 -6.40 6.36 -2.70
CA SER A 786 -6.30 7.82 -2.95
C SER A 786 -5.14 8.53 -2.25
N TYR A 787 -4.35 7.85 -1.40
CA TYR A 787 -3.24 8.49 -0.67
C TYR A 787 -2.00 8.82 -1.52
N ALA A 788 -1.99 8.47 -2.80
CA ALA A 788 -0.92 8.89 -3.73
C ALA A 788 -0.91 10.41 -3.99
N GLY A 789 -2.04 11.10 -3.82
CA GLY A 789 -2.15 12.54 -4.08
C GLY A 789 -1.72 13.45 -2.91
N ALA A 790 -1.97 13.04 -1.67
CA ALA A 790 -1.82 13.91 -0.50
C ALA A 790 -0.44 13.83 0.20
N ALA A 791 0.38 12.82 -0.11
CA ALA A 791 1.75 12.70 0.42
C ALA A 791 2.78 13.56 -0.34
N SER A 792 2.33 14.47 -1.20
CA SER A 792 3.14 15.34 -2.07
C SER A 792 3.39 16.75 -1.50
N ARG A 793 3.20 16.96 -0.19
CA ARG A 793 3.67 18.16 0.50
C ARG A 793 4.53 17.80 1.70
#